data_AF-A0AAV8YPJ6-F1
#
_entry.id   AF-A0AAV8YPJ6-F1
#
_cell.length_a   1.000
_cell.length_b   1.000
_cell.length_c   1.000
_cell.angle_alpha   90.00
_cell.angle_beta   90.00
_cell.angle_gamma   90.00
#
_symmetry.space_group_name_H-M   'P 1'
#
loop_
_entity.id
_entity.type
_entity.pdbx_description
1 polymer ?
#
loop_
_entity_poly.entity_id
_entity_poly.type
_entity_poly.pdbx_seq_one_letter_code
_entity_poly.pdbx_strand_id
1 'polypeptide(L)'
;MDTSQHRDISLPYGEIVLRCSVFPHGNWWTGVQCAFTHGQWRSPLPPRGIWNMDEDEINNPGRDKRYKIILWGLVVHFLLLFAVFDVYFASPLDQGMTPVKSTSSPPAKRLVLIVADGLRAEAVIGEDKTDRIPFLNYIKDTGTWGVVHTRVPTESRPGHVAMLAGIYEDPSAIFKGWKANPVNFDSIVPQSTNAWCWGSPDIINLFDKDNLTSVHRSSYSAEMEDFGKKHTGVLDTWVYSEAESLLKTVRECRDRDCDRYFSDGNFFFMHLLGIDTAGHGYKPHSKEYIDNIKLVDHIARNVTALFDNAFQDKSTVFIFTSDHGMTNWGSHGAGSLDETEVPIFAWGAGIKQNSKRQDINQIDIAPLLASLIGINIPANSLGILPVNYLDVNESDLAQLMLSNALQLLKIFDVKRLRTENNAFIYIPFKDITSDSVEEKLNYLQQLRNSGQIEKFLIECTDFMQLLVEGVSYYHNYYQYPVLISISLGFLGWIICLSLTVFLCDKQNRSAYSFASVRYDKTFISALIITVFLLCYKQQFPLTYYLYFSFPVATFSIVFQYFRTYDILNGLHFADFTLGIVNTLFYLVGIELLVYGFFNRLAFTVLMIFVGSWIFLSKNLEKNTNNKEKFTWLACCLVLSVFPCLPIMKTSFNIPIYVAGSLGWIFLFKAMYLDKIKTYYRMGNVNNQYKAFLVQFCCLILSAVYILLLEHGYISKESDFTYIPWFLFIIPVLMIPFTSTFIAVRLIATFFAFAPFYLLVSPNYEVLFSAVYVALLCLWLLIESKSFQFGNSTDIIYYIKFESYKSKNKINSDVLRRAFLFMVFIFVGFFGTGNIASLNSFDPMWVRAFMTVFSPFKMMGLILLKFMVPFIFTCCIFRAINSVGRENIMNMFCIILIFSDLMVLQFLYLITNVGSWLDIGSSLSHFIIMEGFVTILLVLYGIAHLLTTVRY
;
A
#
# COMPACT_ATOMS: atom_id res chain seq x y z
N MET A 1 -20.78 -67.18 -0.69
CA MET A 1 -22.19 -67.47 -0.37
C MET A 1 -22.63 -66.37 0.59
N ASP A 2 -22.95 -65.21 0.06
CA ASP A 2 -24.25 -64.83 -0.53
C ASP A 2 -25.15 -64.21 0.54
N THR A 3 -25.33 -62.89 0.42
CA THR A 3 -26.63 -62.20 0.27
C THR A 3 -26.60 -60.83 0.95
N SER A 4 -26.24 -59.79 0.20
CA SER A 4 -26.73 -58.43 0.48
C SER A 4 -27.69 -58.02 -0.63
N GLN A 5 -28.96 -57.90 -0.26
CA GLN A 5 -30.05 -57.52 -1.14
C GLN A 5 -29.88 -56.08 -1.61
N HIS A 6 -29.87 -55.87 -2.92
CA HIS A 6 -30.12 -54.56 -3.52
C HIS A 6 -31.63 -54.42 -3.77
N ARG A 7 -32.26 -53.42 -3.15
CA ARG A 7 -33.60 -52.95 -3.56
C ARG A 7 -33.41 -51.76 -4.50
N ASP A 8 -33.76 -51.96 -5.77
CA ASP A 8 -33.92 -50.87 -6.73
C ASP A 8 -35.37 -50.37 -6.69
N ILE A 9 -35.55 -49.09 -6.34
CA ILE A 9 -36.83 -48.38 -6.48
C ILE A 9 -36.72 -47.53 -7.75
N SER A 10 -37.59 -47.79 -8.73
CA SER A 10 -37.66 -47.05 -9.99
C SER A 10 -38.56 -45.83 -9.88
N LEU A 11 -38.05 -44.66 -10.29
CA LEU A 11 -38.83 -43.47 -10.65
C LEU A 11 -38.33 -42.94 -12.00
N PRO A 12 -39.21 -42.41 -12.87
CA PRO A 12 -38.85 -41.99 -14.21
C PRO A 12 -38.30 -40.56 -14.22
N TYR A 13 -37.43 -40.31 -15.20
CA TYR A 13 -36.68 -39.09 -15.51
C TYR A 13 -35.32 -39.00 -14.81
N GLY A 14 -34.31 -39.06 -15.68
CA GLY A 14 -32.97 -39.45 -15.31
C GLY A 14 -32.19 -38.37 -14.60
N GLU A 15 -31.33 -38.84 -13.71
CA GLU A 15 -30.03 -38.25 -13.49
C GLU A 15 -29.05 -39.31 -12.95
N ILE A 16 -27.78 -38.95 -13.02
CA ILE A 16 -26.56 -39.68 -12.71
C ILE A 16 -26.64 -40.50 -11.41
N VAL A 17 -26.23 -41.78 -11.46
CA VAL A 17 -26.16 -42.66 -10.27
C VAL A 17 -24.80 -42.53 -9.59
N LEU A 18 -24.77 -41.99 -8.37
CA LEU A 18 -23.63 -42.05 -7.45
C LEU A 18 -23.66 -43.36 -6.67
N ARG A 19 -22.59 -44.16 -6.74
CA ARG A 19 -22.35 -45.28 -5.81
C ARG A 19 -21.24 -44.91 -4.83
N CYS A 20 -21.59 -44.86 -3.54
CA CYS A 20 -20.64 -44.70 -2.43
C CYS A 20 -20.56 -45.99 -1.63
N SER A 21 -19.34 -46.44 -1.31
CA SER A 21 -19.08 -47.58 -0.43
C SER A 21 -18.41 -47.09 0.86
N VAL A 22 -18.93 -47.47 2.02
CA VAL A 22 -18.35 -47.15 3.33
C VAL A 22 -17.71 -48.42 3.91
N PHE A 23 -16.43 -48.34 4.28
CA PHE A 23 -15.73 -49.41 5.00
C PHE A 23 -15.53 -49.02 6.47
N PRO A 24 -15.78 -49.91 7.45
CA PRO A 24 -15.50 -49.64 8.85
C PRO A 24 -14.05 -50.05 9.17
N HIS A 25 -13.24 -49.14 9.71
CA HIS A 25 -12.42 -49.32 10.92
C HIS A 25 -11.39 -48.18 11.12
N GLY A 26 -11.48 -47.52 12.29
CA GLY A 26 -10.34 -47.16 13.16
C GLY A 26 -9.33 -46.09 12.72
N ASN A 27 -9.47 -44.90 13.31
CA ASN A 27 -8.50 -43.80 13.46
C ASN A 27 -8.46 -42.72 12.37
N TRP A 28 -8.12 -41.52 12.84
CA TRP A 28 -8.57 -40.22 12.32
C TRP A 28 -7.98 -39.86 10.95
N TRP A 29 -8.79 -39.16 10.16
CA TRP A 29 -8.63 -38.74 8.74
C TRP A 29 -8.95 -39.83 7.69
N THR A 30 -10.18 -39.86 7.19
CA THR A 30 -10.50 -40.56 5.91
C THR A 30 -11.50 -39.76 5.06
N GLY A 31 -11.12 -39.55 3.79
CA GLY A 31 -11.92 -38.89 2.76
C GLY A 31 -12.80 -39.89 2.00
N VAL A 32 -13.95 -39.40 1.52
CA VAL A 32 -14.89 -40.15 0.68
C VAL A 32 -14.34 -40.26 -0.74
N GLN A 33 -14.19 -41.48 -1.26
CA GLN A 33 -13.77 -41.72 -2.65
C GLN A 33 -15.00 -42.10 -3.50
N CYS A 34 -15.44 -41.19 -4.38
CA CYS A 34 -16.46 -41.46 -5.39
C CYS A 34 -15.80 -41.67 -6.75
N ALA A 35 -16.12 -42.76 -7.44
CA ALA A 35 -15.63 -43.03 -8.80
C ALA A 35 -16.79 -43.05 -9.80
N PHE A 36 -16.66 -42.29 -10.89
CA PHE A 36 -17.56 -42.34 -12.05
C PHE A 36 -17.03 -43.35 -13.06
N THR A 37 -17.82 -44.38 -13.40
CA THR A 37 -17.49 -45.32 -14.48
C THR A 37 -18.16 -44.88 -15.79
N HIS A 38 -17.37 -44.62 -16.83
CA HIS A 38 -17.83 -44.26 -18.17
C HIS A 38 -18.51 -45.43 -18.89
N GLY A 39 -19.81 -45.34 -19.13
CA GLY A 39 -20.53 -46.11 -20.15
C GLY A 39 -20.58 -45.36 -21.48
N GLN A 40 -20.17 -46.00 -22.57
CA GLN A 40 -20.22 -45.46 -23.93
C GLN A 40 -21.65 -45.08 -24.35
N TRP A 41 -21.86 -43.81 -24.69
CA TRP A 41 -23.05 -43.33 -25.41
C TRP A 41 -22.63 -42.64 -26.70
N ARG A 42 -23.11 -43.16 -27.83
CA ARG A 42 -23.12 -42.47 -29.13
C ARG A 42 -24.23 -41.42 -29.09
N SER A 43 -23.87 -40.14 -29.16
CA SER A 43 -24.79 -39.01 -29.33
C SER A 43 -24.51 -38.28 -30.66
N PRO A 44 -25.48 -37.53 -31.21
CA PRO A 44 -25.31 -36.81 -32.47
C PRO A 44 -24.31 -35.66 -32.25
N LEU A 45 -23.39 -35.51 -33.21
CA LEU A 45 -22.30 -34.53 -33.21
C LEU A 45 -22.74 -33.12 -32.75
N PRO A 46 -22.10 -32.52 -31.73
CA PRO A 46 -22.23 -31.09 -31.45
C PRO A 46 -21.43 -30.28 -32.48
N PRO A 47 -21.71 -28.96 -32.65
CA PRO A 47 -20.92 -28.13 -33.54
C PRO A 47 -19.47 -28.08 -33.02
N ARG A 48 -18.53 -28.56 -33.83
CA ARG A 48 -17.09 -28.40 -33.59
C ARG A 48 -16.78 -26.91 -33.57
N GLY A 49 -16.40 -26.35 -32.41
CA GLY A 49 -15.93 -24.96 -32.35
C GLY A 49 -15.94 -24.32 -30.97
N ILE A 50 -15.13 -24.83 -30.03
CA ILE A 50 -14.74 -24.04 -28.83
C ILE A 50 -13.22 -24.10 -28.56
N TRP A 51 -12.47 -25.07 -29.15
CA TRP A 51 -11.01 -25.14 -29.03
C TRP A 51 -10.28 -25.66 -30.28
N ASN A 52 -10.86 -25.51 -31.48
CA ASN A 52 -10.08 -25.69 -32.71
C ASN A 52 -9.40 -24.35 -33.03
N MET A 53 -8.28 -24.08 -32.34
CA MET A 53 -7.18 -23.40 -33.02
C MET A 53 -6.83 -24.26 -34.23
N ASP A 54 -6.66 -23.64 -35.40
CA ASP A 54 -6.30 -24.32 -36.64
C ASP A 54 -5.24 -25.41 -36.36
N GLU A 55 -5.45 -26.65 -36.82
CA GLU A 55 -4.52 -27.78 -36.62
C GLU A 55 -3.10 -27.47 -37.17
N ASP A 56 -2.97 -26.43 -38.00
CA ASP A 56 -1.71 -25.90 -38.51
C ASP A 56 -0.92 -25.02 -37.50
N GLU A 57 -1.52 -24.59 -36.38
CA GLU A 57 -0.85 -23.78 -35.33
C GLU A 57 -0.17 -24.61 -34.22
N ILE A 58 -0.49 -25.91 -34.10
CA ILE A 58 0.01 -26.77 -33.01
C ILE A 58 1.50 -27.08 -33.17
N ASN A 59 2.04 -27.06 -34.39
CA ASN A 59 3.44 -27.41 -34.69
C ASN A 59 4.39 -26.20 -34.88
N ASN A 60 4.04 -25.01 -34.37
CA ASN A 60 4.81 -23.79 -34.67
C ASN A 60 5.89 -23.48 -33.59
N PRO A 61 7.21 -23.54 -33.90
CA PRO A 61 8.31 -23.27 -32.96
C PRO A 61 8.32 -21.83 -32.40
N GLY A 62 7.48 -20.93 -32.93
CA GLY A 62 7.23 -19.60 -32.37
C GLY A 62 6.31 -19.56 -31.14
N ARG A 63 5.60 -20.64 -30.81
CA ARG A 63 4.74 -20.72 -29.61
C ARG A 63 5.55 -20.87 -28.33
N ASP A 64 6.53 -21.77 -28.30
CA ASP A 64 7.45 -21.97 -27.17
C ASP A 64 8.23 -20.71 -26.77
N LYS A 65 8.58 -19.87 -27.74
CA LYS A 65 9.31 -18.62 -27.49
C LYS A 65 8.45 -17.57 -26.76
N ARG A 66 7.14 -17.54 -27.03
CA ARG A 66 6.20 -16.55 -26.47
C ARG A 66 5.86 -16.84 -25.01
N TYR A 67 5.62 -18.10 -24.67
CA TYR A 67 5.38 -18.50 -23.27
C TYR A 67 6.59 -18.27 -22.37
N LYS A 68 7.81 -18.43 -22.90
CA LYS A 68 9.05 -18.15 -22.16
C LYS A 68 9.16 -16.68 -21.75
N ILE A 69 8.83 -15.74 -22.63
CA ILE A 69 8.89 -14.29 -22.30
C ILE A 69 7.89 -13.94 -21.20
N ILE A 70 6.66 -14.47 -21.28
CA ILE A 70 5.63 -14.22 -20.25
C ILE A 70 6.06 -14.81 -18.91
N LEU A 71 6.56 -16.05 -18.90
CA LEU A 71 7.04 -16.70 -17.67
C LEU A 71 8.21 -15.92 -17.04
N TRP A 72 9.18 -15.50 -17.86
CA TRP A 72 10.29 -14.66 -17.38
C TRP A 72 9.81 -13.32 -16.86
N GLY A 73 8.86 -12.67 -17.53
CA GLY A 73 8.26 -11.42 -17.05
C GLY A 73 7.63 -11.59 -15.67
N LEU A 74 6.85 -12.65 -15.46
CA LEU A 74 6.27 -12.95 -14.14
C LEU A 74 7.36 -13.16 -13.07
N VAL A 75 8.41 -13.92 -13.37
CA VAL A 75 9.53 -14.14 -12.43
C VAL A 75 10.20 -12.81 -12.06
N VAL A 76 10.44 -11.92 -13.02
CA VAL A 76 11.05 -10.60 -12.78
C VAL A 76 10.18 -9.75 -11.85
N HIS A 77 8.88 -9.68 -12.10
CA HIS A 77 7.94 -8.89 -11.30
C HIS A 77 7.77 -9.46 -9.88
N PHE A 78 7.72 -10.80 -9.74
CA PHE A 78 7.75 -11.42 -8.41
C PHE A 78 9.04 -11.11 -7.65
N LEU A 79 10.19 -11.15 -8.33
CA LEU A 79 11.47 -10.80 -7.71
C LEU A 79 11.47 -9.36 -7.19
N LEU A 80 10.95 -8.41 -7.97
CA LEU A 80 10.81 -6.99 -7.59
C LEU A 80 9.89 -6.81 -6.39
N LEU A 81 8.74 -7.51 -6.38
CA LEU A 81 7.78 -7.46 -5.29
C LEU A 81 8.42 -7.91 -3.96
N PHE A 82 9.22 -8.98 -3.97
CA PHE A 82 9.94 -9.42 -2.77
C PHE A 82 11.08 -8.47 -2.40
N ALA A 83 11.83 -8.00 -3.39
CA ALA A 83 12.95 -7.08 -3.21
C ALA A 83 12.58 -5.80 -2.46
N VAL A 84 11.39 -5.22 -2.73
CA VAL A 84 10.93 -4.01 -2.03
C VAL A 84 10.91 -4.17 -0.52
N PHE A 85 10.50 -5.34 -0.03
CA PHE A 85 10.45 -5.58 1.41
C PHE A 85 11.83 -5.69 2.04
N ASP A 86 12.78 -6.36 1.38
CA ASP A 86 14.17 -6.45 1.85
C ASP A 86 14.90 -5.09 1.77
N VAL A 87 14.55 -4.23 0.79
CA VAL A 87 15.16 -2.90 0.62
C VAL A 87 14.60 -1.85 1.59
N TYR A 88 13.28 -1.81 1.80
CA TYR A 88 12.64 -0.71 2.53
C TYR A 88 12.05 -1.11 3.89
N PHE A 89 11.68 -2.38 4.08
CA PHE A 89 10.92 -2.85 5.24
C PHE A 89 11.68 -3.88 6.07
N ALA A 90 13.02 -3.85 6.02
CA ALA A 90 13.86 -4.62 6.91
C ALA A 90 13.74 -4.11 8.36
N SER A 91 13.66 -5.01 9.33
CA SER A 91 13.56 -4.62 10.75
C SER A 91 14.85 -3.93 11.21
N PRO A 92 14.77 -2.79 11.92
CA PRO A 92 15.93 -2.12 12.50
C PRO A 92 16.42 -2.79 13.78
N LEU A 93 15.63 -3.71 14.36
CA LEU A 93 15.89 -4.31 15.66
C LEU A 93 16.92 -5.44 15.58
N ASP A 94 17.84 -5.43 16.54
CA ASP A 94 18.88 -6.45 16.66
C ASP A 94 18.77 -7.22 17.97
N GLN A 95 19.36 -8.41 17.95
CA GLN A 95 19.46 -9.30 19.09
C GLN A 95 20.92 -9.55 19.47
N GLY A 96 21.16 -10.05 20.69
CA GLY A 96 22.49 -10.41 21.20
C GLY A 96 23.23 -9.29 21.92
N MET A 97 22.61 -8.13 22.14
CA MET A 97 23.15 -7.06 22.97
C MET A 97 22.87 -7.32 24.45
N THR A 98 23.85 -7.03 25.29
CA THR A 98 23.69 -7.01 26.75
C THR A 98 23.24 -5.61 27.18
N PRO A 99 22.07 -5.47 27.84
CA PRO A 99 21.63 -4.19 28.40
C PRO A 99 22.67 -3.61 29.37
N VAL A 100 22.85 -2.29 29.35
CA VAL A 100 23.74 -1.55 30.25
C VAL A 100 22.93 -0.99 31.41
N LYS A 101 23.36 -1.29 32.64
CA LYS A 101 22.78 -0.71 33.85
C LYS A 101 22.99 0.81 33.88
N SER A 102 21.92 1.59 34.07
CA SER A 102 22.00 3.06 34.04
C SER A 102 22.90 3.61 35.15
N THR A 103 22.63 3.24 36.41
CA THR A 103 23.42 3.60 37.59
C THR A 103 23.24 2.56 38.71
N SER A 104 24.22 2.47 39.60
CA SER A 104 24.09 1.68 40.84
C SER A 104 23.56 2.50 42.03
N SER A 105 23.49 3.82 41.88
CA SER A 105 23.01 4.75 42.90
C SER A 105 21.87 5.60 42.30
N PRO A 106 20.68 5.01 42.07
CA PRO A 106 19.58 5.76 41.48
C PRO A 106 19.02 6.81 42.45
N PRO A 107 18.53 7.94 41.93
CA PRO A 107 17.95 8.98 42.77
C PRO A 107 16.55 8.62 43.31
N ALA A 108 15.87 7.63 42.71
CA ALA A 108 14.59 7.12 43.18
C ALA A 108 14.63 5.59 43.32
N LYS A 109 13.84 5.05 44.24
CA LYS A 109 13.64 3.59 44.39
C LYS A 109 12.53 3.07 43.49
N ARG A 110 11.56 3.95 43.17
CA ARG A 110 10.31 3.59 42.50
C ARG A 110 9.88 4.70 41.55
N LEU A 111 9.39 4.30 40.38
CA LEU A 111 8.91 5.21 39.33
C LEU A 111 7.45 4.93 39.00
N VAL A 112 6.66 5.99 38.92
CA VAL A 112 5.26 5.95 38.47
C VAL A 112 5.14 6.70 37.15
N LEU A 113 4.87 5.97 36.08
CA LEU A 113 4.58 6.52 34.76
C LEU A 113 3.07 6.58 34.55
N ILE A 114 2.55 7.78 34.37
CA ILE A 114 1.14 8.07 34.09
C ILE A 114 1.05 8.52 32.63
N VAL A 115 0.43 7.72 31.78
CA VAL A 115 0.21 8.04 30.36
C VAL A 115 -1.26 8.35 30.15
N ALA A 116 -1.56 9.57 29.74
CA ALA A 116 -2.90 10.04 29.43
C ALA A 116 -3.11 10.01 27.91
N ASP A 117 -3.57 8.88 27.39
CA ASP A 117 -3.67 8.57 25.95
C ASP A 117 -4.46 9.66 25.20
N GLY A 118 -3.96 10.07 24.03
CA GLY A 118 -4.60 11.07 23.17
C GLY A 118 -4.58 12.52 23.72
N LEU A 119 -3.77 12.81 24.74
CA LEU A 119 -3.61 14.17 25.28
C LEU A 119 -2.58 14.98 24.46
N ARG A 120 -3.10 15.91 23.67
CA ARG A 120 -2.26 16.86 22.92
C ARG A 120 -1.73 18.01 23.79
N ALA A 121 -0.51 18.46 23.51
CA ALA A 121 0.18 19.53 24.25
C ALA A 121 -0.63 20.84 24.32
N GLU A 122 -1.22 21.27 23.20
CA GLU A 122 -2.04 22.49 23.11
C GLU A 122 -3.18 22.53 24.13
N ALA A 123 -3.72 21.36 24.51
CA ALA A 123 -4.86 21.31 25.41
C ALA A 123 -4.52 21.76 26.85
N VAL A 124 -3.23 21.76 27.22
CA VAL A 124 -2.74 21.98 28.59
C VAL A 124 -1.56 22.95 28.71
N ILE A 125 -0.81 23.18 27.62
CA ILE A 125 0.35 24.08 27.58
C ILE A 125 -0.08 25.45 27.04
N GLY A 126 -0.70 26.26 27.91
CA GLY A 126 -1.09 27.65 27.65
C GLY A 126 -1.54 28.35 28.93
N GLU A 127 -1.34 29.67 29.03
CA GLU A 127 -1.75 30.46 30.22
C GLU A 127 -3.26 30.42 30.45
N ASP A 128 -4.05 30.35 29.37
CA ASP A 128 -5.51 30.25 29.38
C ASP A 128 -6.03 28.84 29.71
N LYS A 129 -5.14 27.84 29.81
CA LYS A 129 -5.49 26.43 30.05
C LYS A 129 -5.23 25.96 31.47
N THR A 130 -4.69 26.82 32.33
CA THR A 130 -4.28 26.49 33.71
C THR A 130 -5.43 25.91 34.56
N ASP A 131 -6.66 26.39 34.35
CA ASP A 131 -7.86 25.88 35.02
C ASP A 131 -8.22 24.42 34.69
N ARG A 132 -7.65 23.86 33.61
CA ARG A 132 -7.88 22.46 33.21
C ARG A 132 -6.98 21.49 33.98
N ILE A 133 -5.83 21.96 34.43
CA ILE A 133 -4.77 21.14 35.03
C ILE A 133 -4.15 21.81 36.27
N PRO A 134 -4.94 22.14 37.31
CA PRO A 134 -4.43 22.88 38.46
C PRO A 134 -3.25 22.19 39.16
N PHE A 135 -3.24 20.85 39.26
CA PHE A 135 -2.13 20.13 39.87
C PHE A 135 -0.88 20.13 38.97
N LEU A 136 -1.00 19.75 37.69
CA LEU A 136 0.16 19.75 36.78
C LEU A 136 0.68 21.18 36.53
N ASN A 137 -0.18 22.20 36.62
CA ASN A 137 0.26 23.59 36.56
C ASN A 137 1.12 23.97 37.77
N TYR A 138 0.78 23.50 38.98
CA TYR A 138 1.66 23.63 40.15
C TYR A 138 3.00 22.89 39.95
N ILE A 139 2.99 21.73 39.28
CA ILE A 139 4.22 21.00 38.94
C ILE A 139 5.15 21.80 38.01
N LYS A 140 4.63 22.74 37.20
CA LYS A 140 5.50 23.63 36.40
C LYS A 140 6.46 24.46 37.25
N ASP A 141 6.06 24.79 38.48
CA ASP A 141 6.87 25.57 39.42
C ASP A 141 7.73 24.70 40.34
N THR A 142 7.30 23.46 40.63
CA THR A 142 7.96 22.58 41.62
C THR A 142 8.69 21.37 41.04
N GLY A 143 8.57 21.13 39.74
CA GLY A 143 9.18 20.02 39.01
C GLY A 143 9.80 20.48 37.70
N THR A 144 9.80 19.61 36.69
CA THR A 144 10.22 19.92 35.31
C THR A 144 9.08 19.59 34.34
N TRP A 145 8.91 20.39 33.29
CA TRP A 145 7.85 20.21 32.31
C TRP A 145 8.30 20.59 30.89
N GLY A 146 7.60 20.09 29.87
CA GLY A 146 7.81 20.49 28.49
C GLY A 146 6.92 19.79 27.49
N VAL A 147 7.36 19.76 26.22
CA VAL A 147 6.71 19.04 25.12
C VAL A 147 7.56 17.87 24.68
N VAL A 148 6.90 16.72 24.50
CA VAL A 148 7.46 15.54 23.86
C VAL A 148 7.07 15.58 22.39
N HIS A 149 8.07 15.47 21.52
CA HIS A 149 7.87 15.30 20.09
C HIS A 149 7.75 13.80 19.76
N THR A 150 6.54 13.38 19.43
CA THR A 150 6.23 12.02 18.99
C THR A 150 6.48 11.89 17.47
N ARG A 151 6.52 10.67 16.97
CA ARG A 151 6.68 10.40 15.54
C ARG A 151 5.46 9.73 14.97
N VAL A 152 5.29 9.91 13.67
CA VAL A 152 4.25 9.26 12.89
C VAL A 152 4.67 7.81 12.63
N PRO A 153 3.76 6.81 12.73
CA PRO A 153 2.33 6.87 13.09
C PRO A 153 2.06 7.34 14.54
N THR A 154 1.20 8.34 14.70
CA THR A 154 0.70 8.81 16.00
C THR A 154 -0.44 7.92 16.48
N GLU A 155 -0.09 6.68 16.78
CA GLU A 155 -1.01 5.62 17.20
C GLU A 155 -0.55 5.07 18.55
N SER A 156 -1.48 4.57 19.36
CA SER A 156 -1.18 4.28 20.77
C SER A 156 -0.05 3.27 20.94
N ARG A 157 -0.07 2.17 20.16
CA ARG A 157 0.97 1.13 20.23
C ARG A 157 2.37 1.68 19.88
N PRO A 158 2.62 2.29 18.69
CA PRO A 158 3.89 2.94 18.39
C PRO A 158 4.38 3.94 19.46
N GLY A 159 3.49 4.80 19.97
CA GLY A 159 3.83 5.79 21.00
C GLY A 159 4.31 5.13 22.30
N HIS A 160 3.58 4.11 22.77
CA HIS A 160 3.97 3.35 23.96
C HIS A 160 5.30 2.58 23.77
N VAL A 161 5.53 2.01 22.59
CA VAL A 161 6.82 1.36 22.26
C VAL A 161 7.96 2.38 22.30
N ALA A 162 7.77 3.59 21.75
CA ALA A 162 8.77 4.65 21.81
C ALA A 162 9.11 5.03 23.25
N MET A 163 8.11 5.25 24.10
CA MET A 163 8.34 5.65 25.50
C MET A 163 8.98 4.58 26.36
N LEU A 164 8.59 3.31 26.18
CA LEU A 164 9.01 2.22 27.07
C LEU A 164 10.20 1.41 26.54
N ALA A 165 10.49 1.43 25.23
CA ALA A 165 11.60 0.70 24.64
C ALA A 165 12.66 1.60 24.00
N GLY A 166 12.36 2.90 23.82
CA GLY A 166 13.31 3.86 23.23
C GLY A 166 13.53 3.63 21.74
N ILE A 167 12.60 2.98 21.03
CA ILE A 167 12.67 2.68 19.59
C ILE A 167 11.44 3.25 18.88
N TYR A 168 11.63 3.68 17.64
CA TYR A 168 10.50 4.00 16.77
C TYR A 168 9.90 2.72 16.17
N GLU A 169 8.72 2.87 15.58
CA GLU A 169 7.96 1.79 14.96
C GLU A 169 8.80 1.01 13.93
N ASP A 170 8.68 -0.32 13.96
CA ASP A 170 9.35 -1.21 13.02
C ASP A 170 8.58 -1.23 11.69
N PRO A 171 9.17 -0.79 10.56
CA PRO A 171 8.49 -0.81 9.26
C PRO A 171 8.05 -2.22 8.84
N SER A 172 8.72 -3.27 9.31
CA SER A 172 8.34 -4.65 9.02
C SER A 172 7.01 -5.07 9.68
N ALA A 173 6.47 -4.29 10.62
CA ALA A 173 5.13 -4.50 11.18
C ALA A 173 4.01 -4.45 10.12
N ILE A 174 4.29 -3.94 8.92
CA ILE A 174 3.40 -4.05 7.77
C ILE A 174 2.95 -5.51 7.48
N PHE A 175 3.82 -6.49 7.72
CA PHE A 175 3.50 -7.92 7.56
C PHE A 175 2.49 -8.45 8.58
N LYS A 176 2.25 -7.71 9.66
CA LYS A 176 1.24 -8.00 10.69
C LYS A 176 0.06 -7.03 10.61
N GLY A 177 -0.06 -6.28 9.51
CA GLY A 177 -1.07 -5.24 9.36
C GLY A 177 -0.98 -4.18 10.46
N TRP A 178 0.24 -3.88 10.93
CA TRP A 178 0.54 -2.91 11.99
C TRP A 178 0.00 -3.23 13.38
N LYS A 179 -0.60 -4.41 13.56
CA LYS A 179 -1.19 -4.85 14.84
C LYS A 179 -0.18 -5.38 15.85
N ALA A 180 1.01 -5.78 15.40
CA ALA A 180 2.05 -6.34 16.26
C ALA A 180 3.44 -6.18 15.66
N ASN A 181 4.45 -6.04 16.53
CA ASN A 181 5.85 -6.08 16.10
C ASN A 181 6.25 -7.52 15.74
N PRO A 182 6.81 -7.77 14.54
CA PRO A 182 7.21 -9.09 14.11
C PRO A 182 8.48 -9.57 14.80
N VAL A 183 9.31 -8.63 15.26
CA VAL A 183 10.54 -8.89 16.02
C VAL A 183 10.32 -8.48 17.48
N ASN A 184 10.82 -9.31 18.40
CA ASN A 184 10.78 -9.00 19.82
C ASN A 184 11.78 -7.89 20.17
N PHE A 185 11.41 -7.06 21.13
CA PHE A 185 12.22 -5.96 21.64
C PHE A 185 12.17 -5.93 23.17
N ASP A 186 13.19 -5.32 23.75
CA ASP A 186 13.34 -5.11 25.18
C ASP A 186 12.69 -3.79 25.60
N SER A 187 12.29 -3.64 26.86
CA SER A 187 11.62 -2.42 27.37
C SER A 187 11.82 -2.23 28.88
N ILE A 188 11.37 -1.09 29.41
CA ILE A 188 11.46 -0.76 30.84
C ILE A 188 10.72 -1.79 31.73
N VAL A 189 9.61 -2.35 31.25
CA VAL A 189 8.79 -3.31 32.01
C VAL A 189 9.58 -4.56 32.43
N PRO A 190 10.16 -5.36 31.51
CA PRO A 190 10.96 -6.53 31.87
C PRO A 190 12.32 -6.19 32.51
N GLN A 191 12.85 -4.97 32.31
CA GLN A 191 14.09 -4.53 32.96
C GLN A 191 13.90 -4.06 34.42
N SER A 192 12.66 -3.80 34.82
CA SER A 192 12.33 -3.40 36.19
C SER A 192 12.42 -4.58 37.16
N THR A 193 12.73 -4.29 38.42
CA THR A 193 12.79 -5.34 39.46
C THR A 193 11.42 -5.96 39.69
N ASN A 194 10.40 -5.10 39.78
CA ASN A 194 8.99 -5.48 39.67
C ASN A 194 8.26 -4.40 38.86
N ALA A 195 7.28 -4.80 38.05
CA ALA A 195 6.47 -3.89 37.28
C ALA A 195 4.98 -4.14 37.56
N TRP A 196 4.23 -3.10 37.93
CA TRP A 196 2.77 -3.14 38.03
C TRP A 196 2.16 -2.28 36.93
N CYS A 197 1.40 -2.91 36.03
CA CYS A 197 0.88 -2.28 34.83
C CYS A 197 -0.64 -2.38 34.80
N TRP A 198 -1.31 -1.23 34.65
CA TRP A 198 -2.76 -1.10 34.65
C TRP A 198 -3.27 -0.29 33.46
N GLY A 199 -4.30 -0.77 32.77
CA GLY A 199 -4.96 -0.02 31.69
C GLY A 199 -5.55 -0.91 30.62
N SER A 200 -5.62 -0.41 29.38
CA SER A 200 -6.18 -1.13 28.23
C SER A 200 -5.46 -2.46 27.94
N PRO A 201 -6.22 -3.54 27.62
CA PRO A 201 -5.63 -4.82 27.24
C PRO A 201 -4.73 -4.73 26.00
N ASP A 202 -4.94 -3.77 25.11
CA ASP A 202 -4.16 -3.65 23.86
C ASP A 202 -2.73 -3.11 24.10
N ILE A 203 -2.55 -2.32 25.15
CA ILE A 203 -1.25 -1.73 25.52
C ILE A 203 -0.52 -2.60 26.55
N ILE A 204 -1.23 -3.01 27.61
CA ILE A 204 -0.59 -3.68 28.76
C ILE A 204 -0.02 -5.05 28.37
N ASN A 205 -0.62 -5.73 27.39
CA ASN A 205 -0.15 -7.04 26.92
C ASN A 205 1.07 -6.96 25.98
N LEU A 206 1.49 -5.75 25.56
CA LEU A 206 2.58 -5.59 24.59
C LEU A 206 3.96 -5.90 25.19
N PHE A 207 4.15 -5.61 26.48
CA PHE A 207 5.48 -5.54 27.12
C PHE A 207 5.82 -6.73 28.02
N ASP A 208 4.99 -7.77 28.05
CA ASP A 208 5.23 -9.00 28.83
C ASP A 208 4.87 -10.26 28.02
N LYS A 209 5.67 -10.52 26.98
CA LYS A 209 5.48 -11.71 26.12
C LYS A 209 5.90 -13.01 26.80
N ASP A 210 6.84 -12.94 27.75
CA ASP A 210 7.42 -14.10 28.41
C ASP A 210 6.68 -14.49 29.71
N ASN A 211 5.60 -13.77 30.06
CA ASN A 211 4.82 -13.94 31.30
C ASN A 211 5.74 -13.96 32.54
N LEU A 212 6.57 -12.93 32.68
CA LEU A 212 7.54 -12.82 33.76
C LEU A 212 6.83 -12.70 35.11
N THR A 213 7.32 -13.42 36.12
CA THR A 213 6.73 -13.38 37.48
C THR A 213 6.89 -12.03 38.18
N SER A 214 7.87 -11.22 37.75
CA SER A 214 8.11 -9.84 38.22
C SER A 214 7.16 -8.83 37.59
N VAL A 215 6.37 -9.21 36.58
CA VAL A 215 5.45 -8.32 35.88
C VAL A 215 4.01 -8.66 36.26
N HIS A 216 3.31 -7.69 36.83
CA HIS A 216 1.95 -7.79 37.31
C HIS A 216 1.04 -6.93 36.45
N ARG A 217 0.18 -7.58 35.65
CA ARG A 217 -0.73 -6.90 34.71
C ARG A 217 -2.16 -7.04 35.18
N SER A 218 -2.91 -5.94 35.16
CA SER A 218 -4.36 -5.98 35.24
C SER A 218 -4.95 -5.05 34.19
N SER A 219 -5.91 -5.54 33.43
CA SER A 219 -6.63 -4.73 32.45
C SER A 219 -8.14 -4.85 32.67
N TYR A 220 -8.86 -3.79 32.34
CA TYR A 220 -10.29 -3.87 32.18
C TYR A 220 -10.67 -4.75 30.98
N SER A 221 -11.96 -5.12 30.89
CA SER A 221 -12.49 -5.85 29.74
C SER A 221 -12.61 -4.92 28.53
N ALA A 222 -12.36 -5.45 27.32
CA ALA A 222 -12.40 -4.68 26.09
C ALA A 222 -13.81 -4.10 25.80
N GLU A 223 -14.87 -4.70 26.34
CA GLU A 223 -16.24 -4.19 26.22
C GLU A 223 -16.48 -2.88 26.99
N MET A 224 -15.56 -2.50 27.88
CA MET A 224 -15.62 -1.21 28.58
C MET A 224 -15.14 -0.04 27.70
N GLU A 225 -14.41 -0.30 26.61
CA GLU A 225 -13.92 0.68 25.63
C GLU A 225 -15.03 1.10 24.64
N ASP A 226 -16.16 1.59 25.16
CA ASP A 226 -17.30 2.03 24.37
C ASP A 226 -17.29 3.56 24.15
N PHE A 227 -16.84 3.98 22.96
CA PHE A 227 -16.75 5.38 22.52
C PHE A 227 -18.10 6.13 22.50
N GLY A 228 -19.23 5.42 22.55
CA GLY A 228 -20.58 6.02 22.51
C GLY A 228 -21.14 6.44 23.88
N LYS A 229 -20.47 6.09 24.99
CA LYS A 229 -20.93 6.42 26.34
C LYS A 229 -20.48 7.82 26.75
N LYS A 230 -21.30 8.52 27.56
CA LYS A 230 -21.02 9.89 28.05
C LYS A 230 -19.95 9.96 29.16
N HIS A 231 -19.53 8.83 29.71
CA HIS A 231 -18.59 8.79 30.84
C HIS A 231 -17.36 7.96 30.47
N THR A 232 -16.46 8.54 29.67
CA THR A 232 -15.21 7.90 29.24
C THR A 232 -14.20 7.76 30.40
N GLY A 233 -14.24 8.66 31.38
CA GLY A 233 -13.37 8.64 32.57
C GLY A 233 -13.55 7.46 33.52
N VAL A 234 -14.53 6.56 33.27
CA VAL A 234 -14.67 5.30 34.03
C VAL A 234 -13.43 4.42 33.87
N LEU A 235 -12.81 4.42 32.67
CA LEU A 235 -11.58 3.67 32.40
C LEU A 235 -10.42 4.18 33.26
N ASP A 236 -10.26 5.50 33.34
CA ASP A 236 -9.20 6.14 34.13
C ASP A 236 -9.43 5.92 35.64
N THR A 237 -10.69 5.97 36.07
CA THR A 237 -11.08 5.71 37.47
C THR A 237 -10.83 4.25 37.85
N TRP A 238 -11.02 3.30 36.94
CA TRP A 238 -10.68 1.89 37.15
C TRP A 238 -9.18 1.73 37.42
N VAL A 239 -8.34 2.34 36.59
CA VAL A 239 -6.87 2.30 36.75
C VAL A 239 -6.45 2.91 38.10
N TYR A 240 -7.06 4.03 38.48
CA TYR A 240 -6.86 4.62 39.81
C TYR A 240 -7.25 3.66 40.94
N SER A 241 -8.40 2.98 40.85
CA SER A 241 -8.88 2.06 41.88
C SER A 241 -7.97 0.84 42.08
N GLU A 242 -7.37 0.33 40.99
CA GLU A 242 -6.39 -0.75 41.05
C GLU A 242 -5.10 -0.30 41.76
N ALA A 243 -4.62 0.90 41.44
CA ALA A 243 -3.46 1.49 42.12
C ALA A 243 -3.74 1.72 43.62
N GLU A 244 -4.94 2.23 43.96
CA GLU A 244 -5.37 2.42 45.35
C GLU A 244 -5.44 1.10 46.12
N SER A 245 -6.03 0.06 45.51
CA SER A 245 -6.12 -1.29 46.09
C SER A 245 -4.74 -1.89 46.38
N LEU A 246 -3.81 -1.77 45.42
CA LEU A 246 -2.44 -2.22 45.62
C LEU A 246 -1.77 -1.45 46.77
N LEU A 247 -1.88 -0.12 46.80
CA LEU A 247 -1.19 0.70 47.81
C LEU A 247 -1.78 0.55 49.21
N LYS A 248 -3.08 0.26 49.32
CA LYS A 248 -3.67 -0.18 50.59
C LYS A 248 -3.03 -1.49 51.06
N THR A 249 -2.88 -2.45 50.15
CA THR A 249 -2.20 -3.72 50.45
C THR A 249 -0.77 -3.47 50.90
N VAL A 250 0.01 -2.64 50.19
CA VAL A 250 1.39 -2.29 50.56
C VAL A 250 1.47 -1.73 51.99
N ARG A 251 0.55 -0.83 52.35
CA ARG A 251 0.50 -0.21 53.68
C ARG A 251 0.18 -1.21 54.80
N GLU A 252 -0.67 -2.19 54.51
CA GLU A 252 -1.10 -3.21 55.47
C GLU A 252 -0.14 -4.42 55.51
N CYS A 253 0.75 -4.53 54.52
CA CYS A 253 1.66 -5.65 54.32
C CYS A 253 2.73 -5.71 55.42
N ARG A 254 2.78 -6.83 56.16
CA ARG A 254 3.79 -7.08 57.22
C ARG A 254 4.59 -8.38 57.04
N ASP A 255 4.34 -9.13 55.98
CA ASP A 255 4.96 -10.42 55.69
C ASP A 255 6.26 -10.28 54.86
N ARG A 256 7.03 -11.37 54.73
CA ARG A 256 8.27 -11.35 53.92
C ARG A 256 8.02 -11.13 52.42
N ASP A 257 6.85 -11.53 51.92
CA ASP A 257 6.46 -11.29 50.51
C ASP A 257 6.28 -9.80 50.19
N CYS A 258 6.28 -8.92 51.21
CA CYS A 258 6.17 -7.47 51.06
C CYS A 258 7.50 -6.82 50.64
N ASP A 259 8.65 -7.50 50.81
CA ASP A 259 9.98 -6.95 50.49
C ASP A 259 10.06 -6.49 49.02
N ARG A 260 9.31 -7.15 48.12
CA ARG A 260 9.21 -6.78 46.70
C ARG A 260 8.64 -5.38 46.46
N TYR A 261 7.80 -4.86 47.35
CA TYR A 261 7.22 -3.52 47.18
C TYR A 261 8.23 -2.42 47.52
N PHE A 262 9.17 -2.71 48.41
CA PHE A 262 10.17 -1.77 48.93
C PHE A 262 11.55 -1.93 48.28
N SER A 263 11.70 -2.87 47.33
CA SER A 263 12.92 -3.02 46.54
C SER A 263 13.15 -1.82 45.62
N ASP A 264 14.43 -1.50 45.41
CA ASP A 264 14.85 -0.52 44.42
C ASP A 264 14.55 -1.05 43.00
N GLY A 265 14.32 -0.16 42.03
CA GLY A 265 14.05 -0.54 40.64
C GLY A 265 12.59 -0.89 40.35
N ASN A 266 11.64 -0.50 41.21
CA ASN A 266 10.22 -0.79 41.03
C ASN A 266 9.56 0.19 40.05
N PHE A 267 8.75 -0.33 39.13
CA PHE A 267 8.07 0.43 38.09
C PHE A 267 6.54 0.26 38.19
N PHE A 268 5.82 1.37 38.07
CA PHE A 268 4.36 1.41 38.09
C PHE A 268 3.91 2.13 36.82
N PHE A 269 3.11 1.46 36.00
CA PHE A 269 2.63 1.98 34.73
C PHE A 269 1.11 2.11 34.75
N MET A 270 0.62 3.33 34.58
CA MET A 270 -0.80 3.66 34.55
C MET A 270 -1.15 4.21 33.16
N HIS A 271 -1.89 3.41 32.39
CA HIS A 271 -2.37 3.79 31.07
C HIS A 271 -3.83 4.25 31.14
N LEU A 272 -4.06 5.55 30.97
CA LEU A 272 -5.35 6.23 31.11
C LEU A 272 -5.93 6.56 29.72
N LEU A 273 -6.88 5.74 29.25
CA LEU A 273 -7.46 5.79 27.90
C LEU A 273 -8.60 6.81 27.73
N GLY A 274 -9.13 7.36 28.82
CA GLY A 274 -10.39 8.12 28.78
C GLY A 274 -10.33 9.41 27.96
N ILE A 275 -9.16 10.04 27.84
CA ILE A 275 -8.97 11.27 27.05
C ILE A 275 -9.04 10.96 25.55
N ASP A 276 -8.31 9.96 25.06
CA ASP A 276 -8.38 9.49 23.68
C ASP A 276 -9.81 9.09 23.29
N THR A 277 -10.48 8.30 24.16
CA THR A 277 -11.88 7.89 23.97
C THR A 277 -12.80 9.11 23.82
N ALA A 278 -12.61 10.14 24.66
CA ALA A 278 -13.35 11.39 24.56
C ALA A 278 -12.99 12.19 23.29
N GLY A 279 -11.73 12.14 22.85
CA GLY A 279 -11.23 12.79 21.64
C GLY A 279 -11.88 12.24 20.38
N HIS A 280 -11.96 10.91 20.25
CA HIS A 280 -12.68 10.25 19.14
C HIS A 280 -14.17 10.56 19.16
N GLY A 281 -14.81 10.35 20.32
CA GLY A 281 -16.27 10.45 20.46
C GLY A 281 -16.81 11.88 20.39
N TYR A 282 -16.16 12.83 21.07
CA TYR A 282 -16.68 14.18 21.31
C TYR A 282 -15.80 15.30 20.76
N LYS A 283 -14.58 15.00 20.32
CA LYS A 283 -13.58 15.94 19.76
C LYS A 283 -12.82 16.75 20.82
N PRO A 284 -11.57 17.16 20.57
CA PRO A 284 -10.71 17.76 21.60
C PRO A 284 -11.16 19.10 22.21
N HIS A 285 -12.10 19.81 21.57
CA HIS A 285 -12.64 21.08 22.09
C HIS A 285 -13.95 20.91 22.89
N SER A 286 -14.42 19.67 23.04
CA SER A 286 -15.66 19.37 23.76
C SER A 286 -15.53 19.52 25.27
N LYS A 287 -16.68 19.64 25.93
CA LYS A 287 -16.74 19.64 27.39
C LYS A 287 -16.28 18.30 27.95
N GLU A 288 -16.65 17.19 27.29
CA GLU A 288 -16.30 15.83 27.67
C GLU A 288 -14.78 15.62 27.69
N TYR A 289 -14.08 16.05 26.64
CA TYR A 289 -12.61 15.97 26.59
C TYR A 289 -11.95 16.82 27.68
N ILE A 290 -12.43 18.06 27.90
CA ILE A 290 -11.89 18.98 28.92
C ILE A 290 -12.16 18.47 30.35
N ASP A 291 -13.36 17.94 30.61
CA ASP A 291 -13.70 17.38 31.91
C ASP A 291 -12.89 16.11 32.19
N ASN A 292 -12.56 15.31 31.16
CA ASN A 292 -11.67 14.16 31.32
C ASN A 292 -10.21 14.57 31.60
N ILE A 293 -9.71 15.65 30.98
CA ILE A 293 -8.40 16.25 31.35
C ILE A 293 -8.36 16.61 32.84
N LYS A 294 -9.41 17.26 33.35
CA LYS A 294 -9.51 17.64 34.77
C LYS A 294 -9.56 16.42 35.69
N LEU A 295 -10.25 15.36 35.28
CA LEU A 295 -10.28 14.10 36.00
C LEU A 295 -8.88 13.49 36.09
N VAL A 296 -8.15 13.44 34.97
CA VAL A 296 -6.80 12.89 34.91
C VAL A 296 -5.81 13.72 35.74
N ASP A 297 -5.90 15.05 35.74
CA ASP A 297 -5.13 15.92 36.64
C ASP A 297 -5.41 15.61 38.12
N HIS A 298 -6.69 15.38 38.46
CA HIS A 298 -7.09 14.97 39.81
C HIS A 298 -6.55 13.60 40.19
N ILE A 299 -6.56 12.63 39.26
CA ILE A 299 -5.97 11.30 39.45
C ILE A 299 -4.47 11.44 39.71
N ALA A 300 -3.72 12.22 38.91
CA ALA A 300 -2.28 12.42 39.10
C ALA A 300 -1.95 12.97 40.50
N ARG A 301 -2.74 13.94 40.99
CA ARG A 301 -2.64 14.47 42.35
C ARG A 301 -2.91 13.41 43.42
N ASN A 302 -3.99 12.64 43.28
CA ASN A 302 -4.38 11.64 44.26
C ASN A 302 -3.41 10.45 44.29
N VAL A 303 -2.93 10.01 43.13
CA VAL A 303 -1.90 8.96 42.99
C VAL A 303 -0.62 9.39 43.70
N THR A 304 -0.19 10.65 43.52
CA THR A 304 0.96 11.20 44.24
C THR A 304 0.79 11.05 45.75
N ALA A 305 -0.36 11.48 46.28
CA ALA A 305 -0.67 11.37 47.70
C ALA A 305 -0.77 9.90 48.18
N LEU A 306 -1.31 8.98 47.38
CA LEU A 306 -1.41 7.56 47.74
C LEU A 306 -0.02 6.95 47.95
N PHE A 307 0.89 7.21 47.01
CA PHE A 307 2.25 6.69 47.06
C PHE A 307 3.06 7.32 48.19
N ASP A 308 2.95 8.63 48.42
CA ASP A 308 3.60 9.31 49.55
C ASP A 308 3.14 8.74 50.89
N ASN A 309 1.84 8.46 51.03
CA ASN A 309 1.26 7.89 52.25
C ASN A 309 1.65 6.42 52.49
N ALA A 310 1.80 5.63 51.42
CA ALA A 310 2.11 4.20 51.50
C ALA A 310 3.58 3.94 51.86
N PHE A 311 4.52 4.70 51.28
CA PHE A 311 5.96 4.44 51.40
C PHE A 311 6.67 5.35 52.42
N GLN A 312 6.26 6.62 52.54
CA GLN A 312 6.77 7.59 53.52
C GLN A 312 8.31 7.80 53.52
N ASP A 313 8.99 7.47 52.42
CA ASP A 313 10.45 7.56 52.27
C ASP A 313 10.91 8.64 51.29
N LYS A 314 9.96 9.36 50.67
CA LYS A 314 10.19 10.37 49.61
C LYS A 314 11.07 9.86 48.46
N SER A 315 11.11 8.55 48.21
CA SER A 315 11.97 7.91 47.20
C SER A 315 11.20 7.52 45.93
N THR A 316 10.10 8.23 45.66
CA THR A 316 9.24 8.06 44.48
C THR A 316 9.47 9.16 43.47
N VAL A 317 9.59 8.79 42.21
CA VAL A 317 9.48 9.72 41.07
C VAL A 317 8.21 9.48 40.27
N PHE A 318 7.63 10.54 39.73
CA PHE A 318 6.44 10.52 38.90
C PHE A 318 6.73 11.20 37.56
N ILE A 319 6.28 10.57 36.47
CA ILE A 319 6.30 11.14 35.13
C ILE A 319 4.89 11.04 34.57
N PHE A 320 4.37 12.17 34.09
CA PHE A 320 3.10 12.29 33.39
C PHE A 320 3.37 12.66 31.94
N THR A 321 2.80 11.94 30.98
CA THR A 321 2.95 12.23 29.54
C THR A 321 1.74 11.71 28.74
N SER A 322 1.77 11.89 27.41
CA SER A 322 0.91 11.16 26.47
C SER A 322 1.77 10.35 25.48
N ASP A 323 1.13 9.42 24.79
CA ASP A 323 1.67 8.67 23.65
C ASP A 323 1.45 9.38 22.30
N HIS A 324 0.32 10.05 22.12
CA HIS A 324 0.05 10.95 21.00
C HIS A 324 -0.98 12.02 21.37
N GLY A 325 -1.17 12.97 20.45
CA GLY A 325 -2.24 13.95 20.52
C GLY A 325 -3.45 13.56 19.66
N MET A 326 -4.25 14.54 19.27
CA MET A 326 -5.51 14.33 18.55
C MET A 326 -5.85 15.53 17.67
N THR A 327 -6.18 15.28 16.40
CA THR A 327 -6.64 16.34 15.49
C THR A 327 -7.96 16.96 15.95
N ASN A 328 -8.27 18.17 15.44
CA ASN A 328 -9.54 18.84 15.75
C ASN A 328 -10.79 18.05 15.31
N TRP A 329 -10.68 17.11 14.37
CA TRP A 329 -11.76 16.23 13.96
C TRP A 329 -11.82 14.91 14.75
N GLY A 330 -11.02 14.75 15.80
CA GLY A 330 -11.03 13.57 16.67
C GLY A 330 -10.56 12.33 15.93
N SER A 331 -9.40 12.45 15.28
CA SER A 331 -8.65 11.37 14.63
C SER A 331 -7.17 11.59 14.94
N HIS A 332 -6.39 10.52 14.90
CA HIS A 332 -4.92 10.56 14.95
C HIS A 332 -4.34 9.55 13.94
N GLY A 333 -3.02 9.33 13.95
CA GLY A 333 -2.29 8.44 13.04
C GLY A 333 -1.45 9.16 11.97
N ALA A 334 -1.63 10.48 11.84
CA ALA A 334 -0.92 11.35 10.91
C ALA A 334 0.06 12.29 11.62
N GLY A 335 0.64 13.24 10.87
CA GLY A 335 1.77 14.05 11.30
C GLY A 335 1.43 15.50 11.66
N SER A 336 0.19 15.85 12.00
CA SER A 336 -0.11 17.23 12.43
C SER A 336 0.50 17.53 13.80
N LEU A 337 0.79 18.81 14.08
CA LEU A 337 1.33 19.23 15.38
C LEU A 337 0.38 18.86 16.54
N ASP A 338 -0.93 18.92 16.31
CA ASP A 338 -1.94 18.50 17.28
C ASP A 338 -1.84 17.02 17.65
N GLU A 339 -1.23 16.19 16.80
CA GLU A 339 -0.99 14.76 17.02
C GLU A 339 0.42 14.47 17.53
N THR A 340 1.42 15.25 17.08
CA THR A 340 2.84 14.96 17.31
C THR A 340 3.44 15.69 18.52
N GLU A 341 2.74 16.67 19.09
CA GLU A 341 3.16 17.36 20.30
C GLU A 341 2.30 16.96 21.49
N VAL A 342 2.92 16.36 22.50
CA VAL A 342 2.26 15.93 23.74
C VAL A 342 2.96 16.49 24.97
N PRO A 343 2.24 16.69 26.10
CA PRO A 343 2.86 17.27 27.28
C PRO A 343 3.72 16.24 28.03
N ILE A 344 4.73 16.72 28.75
CA ILE A 344 5.43 15.95 29.79
C ILE A 344 5.59 16.78 31.06
N PHE A 345 5.36 16.15 32.21
CA PHE A 345 5.61 16.70 33.55
C PHE A 345 6.31 15.65 34.40
N ALA A 346 7.33 16.05 35.13
CA ALA A 346 8.07 15.18 36.04
C ALA A 346 8.21 15.84 37.42
N TRP A 347 8.06 15.05 38.48
CA TRP A 347 8.22 15.50 39.86
C TRP A 347 8.60 14.36 40.81
N GLY A 348 9.04 14.70 42.02
CA GLY A 348 9.44 13.74 43.04
C GLY A 348 10.95 13.54 43.12
N ALA A 349 11.38 12.37 43.59
CA ALA A 349 12.77 12.05 43.84
C ALA A 349 13.63 12.13 42.56
N GLY A 350 14.76 12.84 42.62
CA GLY A 350 15.69 12.94 41.50
C GLY A 350 15.27 13.85 40.35
N ILE A 351 14.16 14.58 40.48
CA ILE A 351 13.71 15.52 39.45
C ILE A 351 14.16 16.95 39.76
N LYS A 352 14.75 17.59 38.77
CA LYS A 352 15.16 18.99 38.85
C LYS A 352 13.95 19.92 38.94
N GLN A 353 14.07 20.95 39.76
CA GLN A 353 13.13 22.07 39.75
C GLN A 353 13.53 23.04 38.65
N ASN A 354 12.73 23.10 37.59
CA ASN A 354 13.01 23.92 36.43
C ASN A 354 11.71 24.54 35.90
N SER A 355 11.56 25.85 36.13
CA SER A 355 10.39 26.60 35.67
C SER A 355 10.36 26.83 34.15
N LYS A 356 11.46 26.53 33.44
CA LYS A 356 11.55 26.68 31.98
C LYS A 356 11.18 25.37 31.28
N ARG A 357 10.35 25.49 30.24
CA ARG A 357 9.99 24.41 29.29
C ARG A 357 11.23 23.64 28.80
N GLN A 358 11.20 22.31 28.92
CA GLN A 358 12.23 21.36 28.49
C GLN A 358 11.66 20.34 27.49
N ASP A 359 11.90 20.54 26.20
CA ASP A 359 11.36 19.66 25.16
C ASP A 359 12.28 18.47 24.89
N ILE A 360 11.70 17.31 24.59
CA ILE A 360 12.41 16.04 24.35
C ILE A 360 11.77 15.25 23.21
N ASN A 361 12.46 14.23 22.67
CA ASN A 361 11.82 13.26 21.78
C ASN A 361 11.16 12.15 22.59
N GLN A 362 10.14 11.51 22.04
CA GLN A 362 9.42 10.45 22.75
C GLN A 362 10.29 9.26 23.16
N ILE A 363 11.27 8.89 22.35
CA ILE A 363 12.21 7.80 22.66
C ILE A 363 13.20 8.15 23.79
N ASP A 364 13.37 9.43 24.10
CA ASP A 364 14.27 9.91 25.17
C ASP A 364 13.68 9.62 26.56
N ILE A 365 12.38 9.28 26.63
CA ILE A 365 11.72 8.87 27.86
C ILE A 365 12.30 7.56 28.38
N ALA A 366 12.55 6.56 27.53
CA ALA A 366 13.07 5.27 27.98
C ALA A 366 14.39 5.37 28.79
N PRO A 367 15.47 6.03 28.31
CA PRO A 367 16.67 6.21 29.12
C PRO A 367 16.45 7.11 30.34
N LEU A 368 15.50 8.06 30.31
CA LEU A 368 15.10 8.83 31.49
C LEU A 368 14.52 7.92 32.58
N LEU A 369 13.56 7.05 32.23
CA LEU A 369 12.96 6.10 33.16
C LEU A 369 14.02 5.17 33.75
N ALA A 370 14.88 4.59 32.91
CA ALA A 370 15.94 3.69 33.36
C ALA A 370 16.91 4.37 34.33
N SER A 371 17.25 5.64 34.07
CA SER A 371 18.20 6.42 34.88
C SER A 371 17.67 6.79 36.26
N LEU A 372 16.37 7.10 36.36
CA LEU A 372 15.75 7.52 37.61
C LEU A 372 15.69 6.41 38.67
N ILE A 373 15.54 5.15 38.24
CA ILE A 373 15.41 3.98 39.14
C ILE A 373 16.56 2.97 39.04
N GLY A 374 17.60 3.25 38.24
CA GLY A 374 18.85 2.47 38.29
C GLY A 374 18.77 1.09 37.65
N ILE A 375 17.85 0.92 36.69
CA ILE A 375 17.67 -0.33 35.95
C ILE A 375 18.48 -0.31 34.65
N ASN A 376 18.45 -1.42 33.89
CA ASN A 376 19.11 -1.42 32.59
C ASN A 376 18.35 -0.55 31.59
N ILE A 377 19.11 0.14 30.74
CA ILE A 377 18.57 0.83 29.58
C ILE A 377 18.13 -0.25 28.56
N PRO A 378 16.91 -0.18 27.99
CA PRO A 378 16.44 -1.19 27.05
C PRO A 378 17.45 -1.44 25.91
N ALA A 379 17.68 -2.70 25.57
CA ALA A 379 18.79 -3.12 24.71
C ALA A 379 18.85 -2.40 23.34
N ASN A 380 17.70 -2.07 22.76
CA ASN A 380 17.59 -1.41 21.46
C ASN A 380 17.31 0.10 21.56
N SER A 381 17.30 0.69 22.76
CA SER A 381 16.97 2.10 22.96
C SER A 381 17.93 3.03 22.21
N LEU A 382 17.36 3.87 21.34
CA LEU A 382 18.05 4.94 20.61
C LEU A 382 17.90 6.31 21.28
N GLY A 383 17.20 6.38 22.42
CA GLY A 383 16.96 7.61 23.16
C GLY A 383 18.23 8.21 23.76
N ILE A 384 18.25 9.54 23.85
CA ILE A 384 19.29 10.33 24.50
C ILE A 384 18.75 10.85 25.84
N LEU A 385 19.49 10.62 26.92
CA LEU A 385 19.10 10.99 28.27
C LEU A 385 18.86 12.51 28.41
N PRO A 386 17.63 12.96 28.75
CA PRO A 386 17.34 14.37 28.91
C PRO A 386 17.83 14.89 30.27
N VAL A 387 19.11 15.27 30.33
CA VAL A 387 19.81 15.69 31.56
C VAL A 387 19.13 16.83 32.34
N ASN A 388 18.38 17.69 31.66
CA ASN A 388 17.69 18.83 32.29
C ASN A 388 16.55 18.43 33.23
N TYR A 389 16.11 17.16 33.18
CA TYR A 389 15.09 16.62 34.08
C TYR A 389 15.68 16.09 35.40
N LEU A 390 17.00 15.86 35.47
CA LEU A 390 17.63 15.15 36.58
C LEU A 390 18.23 16.12 37.62
N ASP A 391 17.93 15.88 38.90
CA ASP A 391 18.57 16.49 40.06
C ASP A 391 19.52 15.50 40.72
N VAL A 392 20.71 15.38 40.15
CA VAL A 392 21.78 14.50 40.64
C VAL A 392 23.09 15.29 40.67
N ASN A 393 24.04 14.85 41.49
CA ASN A 393 25.35 15.48 41.49
C ASN A 393 26.06 15.27 40.14
N GLU A 394 27.04 16.12 39.85
CA GLU A 394 27.76 16.11 38.58
C GLU A 394 28.45 14.77 38.25
N SER A 395 28.94 14.05 39.27
CA SER A 395 29.60 12.76 39.09
C SER A 395 28.62 11.66 38.67
N ASP A 396 27.44 11.63 39.30
CA ASP A 396 26.36 10.69 38.97
C ASP A 396 25.75 11.03 37.61
N LEU A 397 25.58 12.31 37.30
CA LEU A 397 25.14 12.73 35.96
C LEU A 397 26.11 12.26 34.88
N ALA A 398 27.41 12.41 35.10
CA ALA A 398 28.44 11.94 34.18
C ALA A 398 28.40 10.41 34.02
N GLN A 399 28.12 9.66 35.10
CA GLN A 399 27.95 8.21 35.03
C GLN A 399 26.72 7.81 34.22
N LEU A 400 25.57 8.46 34.44
CA LEU A 400 24.32 8.18 33.72
C LEU A 400 24.49 8.42 32.21
N MET A 401 25.09 9.55 31.85
CA MET A 401 25.42 9.90 30.47
C MET A 401 26.35 8.88 29.83
N LEU A 402 27.40 8.45 30.55
CA LEU A 402 28.31 7.41 30.09
C LEU A 402 27.57 6.08 29.87
N SER A 403 26.70 5.67 30.78
CA SER A 403 25.91 4.44 30.64
C SER A 403 24.98 4.48 29.42
N ASN A 404 24.34 5.62 29.14
CA ASN A 404 23.53 5.79 27.93
C ASN A 404 24.38 5.74 26.65
N ALA A 405 25.54 6.39 26.63
CA ALA A 405 26.48 6.30 25.52
C ALA A 405 26.99 4.87 25.29
N LEU A 406 27.27 4.13 26.37
CA LEU A 406 27.66 2.74 26.29
C LEU A 406 26.54 1.85 25.75
N GLN A 407 25.28 2.08 26.12
CA GLN A 407 24.14 1.34 25.55
C GLN A 407 24.04 1.57 24.04
N LEU A 408 24.10 2.83 23.59
CA LEU A 408 24.10 3.17 22.17
C LEU A 408 25.30 2.57 21.44
N LEU A 409 26.47 2.56 22.09
CA LEU A 409 27.69 1.95 21.54
C LEU A 409 27.52 0.45 21.36
N LYS A 410 26.82 -0.26 22.25
CA LYS A 410 26.52 -1.70 22.05
C LYS A 410 25.69 -1.95 20.80
N ILE A 411 24.70 -1.10 20.53
CA ILE A 411 23.88 -1.20 19.30
C ILE A 411 24.74 -0.91 18.06
N PHE A 412 25.53 0.15 18.13
CA PHE A 412 26.46 0.52 17.07
C PHE A 412 27.46 -0.59 16.77
N ASP A 413 28.11 -1.16 17.78
CA ASP A 413 29.13 -2.20 17.63
C ASP A 413 28.53 -3.49 17.07
N VAL A 414 27.35 -3.92 17.49
CA VAL A 414 26.72 -5.13 16.92
C VAL A 414 26.48 -4.96 15.42
N LYS A 415 25.96 -3.80 14.99
CA LYS A 415 25.72 -3.53 13.56
C LYS A 415 27.02 -3.32 12.79
N ARG A 416 27.96 -2.56 13.35
CA ARG A 416 29.29 -2.30 12.76
C ARG A 416 30.05 -3.59 12.57
N LEU A 417 30.27 -4.37 13.63
CA LEU A 417 31.07 -5.60 13.59
C LEU A 417 30.45 -6.65 12.67
N ARG A 418 29.11 -6.75 12.63
CA ARG A 418 28.43 -7.61 11.66
C ARG A 418 28.76 -7.19 10.23
N THR A 419 28.69 -5.91 9.93
CA THR A 419 29.02 -5.37 8.60
C THR A 419 30.52 -5.50 8.30
N GLU A 420 31.40 -5.20 9.25
CA GLU A 420 32.86 -5.25 9.11
C GLU A 420 33.36 -6.68 8.84
N ASN A 421 32.83 -7.68 9.57
CA ASN A 421 33.21 -9.08 9.39
C ASN A 421 32.69 -9.70 8.09
N ASN A 422 31.55 -9.21 7.60
CA ASN A 422 30.86 -9.81 6.48
C ASN A 422 31.08 -9.04 5.18
N ALA A 423 31.27 -7.72 5.18
CA ALA A 423 31.35 -6.92 3.96
C ALA A 423 32.57 -7.28 3.12
N PHE A 424 32.35 -7.43 1.82
CA PHE A 424 33.46 -7.65 0.87
C PHE A 424 34.36 -6.41 0.77
N ILE A 425 33.75 -5.23 0.68
CA ILE A 425 34.41 -3.93 0.80
C ILE A 425 33.73 -3.23 1.97
N TYR A 426 34.46 -3.08 3.07
CA TYR A 426 34.00 -2.38 4.24
C TYR A 426 34.28 -0.88 4.09
N ILE A 427 33.24 -0.07 4.17
CA ILE A 427 33.29 1.39 4.20
C ILE A 427 32.85 1.79 5.61
N PRO A 428 33.75 2.34 6.45
CA PRO A 428 33.40 2.73 7.80
C PRO A 428 32.51 3.98 7.81
N PHE A 429 31.64 4.09 8.81
CA PHE A 429 30.88 5.31 9.05
C PHE A 429 31.81 6.41 9.56
N LYS A 430 31.96 7.52 8.80
CA LYS A 430 32.77 8.70 9.16
C LYS A 430 34.19 8.34 9.66
N ASP A 431 34.79 7.28 9.11
CA ASP A 431 36.10 6.74 9.50
C ASP A 431 36.24 6.38 10.99
N ILE A 432 35.13 6.09 11.67
CA ILE A 432 35.14 5.59 13.05
C ILE A 432 35.63 4.13 13.07
N THR A 433 36.81 3.93 13.65
CA THR A 433 37.42 2.63 13.93
C THR A 433 37.22 2.22 15.39
N SER A 434 37.45 0.95 15.72
CA SER A 434 37.50 0.49 17.11
C SER A 434 38.47 1.32 17.96
N ASP A 435 39.64 1.66 17.40
CA ASP A 435 40.65 2.48 18.08
C ASP A 435 40.12 3.90 18.35
N SER A 436 39.43 4.52 17.39
CA SER A 436 38.85 5.85 17.58
C SER A 436 37.73 5.88 18.63
N VAL A 437 36.96 4.79 18.74
CA VAL A 437 35.94 4.62 19.79
C VAL A 437 36.63 4.48 21.14
N GLU A 438 37.68 3.67 21.23
CA GLU A 438 38.46 3.50 22.46
C GLU A 438 39.14 4.81 22.89
N GLU A 439 39.74 5.54 21.96
CA GLU A 439 40.29 6.89 22.18
C GLU A 439 39.21 7.85 22.69
N LYS A 440 38.01 7.84 22.09
CA LYS A 440 36.89 8.68 22.54
C LYS A 440 36.45 8.30 23.95
N LEU A 441 36.33 7.01 24.26
CA LEU A 441 35.99 6.54 25.61
C LEU A 441 37.06 6.92 26.63
N ASN A 442 38.34 6.76 26.29
CA ASN A 442 39.47 7.17 27.13
C ASN A 442 39.48 8.68 27.37
N TYR A 443 39.20 9.47 26.33
CA TYR A 443 39.07 10.93 26.44
C TYR A 443 37.89 11.32 27.35
N LEU A 444 36.72 10.69 27.19
CA LEU A 444 35.57 10.91 28.07
C LEU A 444 35.91 10.53 29.53
N GLN A 445 36.63 9.42 29.75
CA GLN A 445 37.11 9.05 31.08
C GLN A 445 38.11 10.06 31.65
N GLN A 446 39.03 10.60 30.84
CA GLN A 446 39.96 11.65 31.26
C GLN A 446 39.24 12.95 31.65
N LEU A 447 38.24 13.38 30.87
CA LEU A 447 37.42 14.55 31.21
C LEU A 447 36.69 14.34 32.53
N ARG A 448 36.11 13.16 32.74
CA ARG A 448 35.47 12.79 34.01
C ARG A 448 36.45 12.82 35.18
N ASN A 449 37.62 12.18 35.04
CA ASN A 449 38.63 12.10 36.09
C ASN A 449 39.27 13.46 36.42
N SER A 450 39.36 14.36 35.45
CA SER A 450 39.89 15.72 35.64
C SER A 450 38.85 16.72 36.14
N GLY A 451 37.59 16.30 36.35
CA GLY A 451 36.52 17.17 36.85
C GLY A 451 35.95 18.16 35.82
N GLN A 452 36.25 17.99 34.53
CA GLN A 452 35.73 18.85 33.45
C GLN A 452 34.33 18.38 33.01
N ILE A 453 33.35 18.44 33.92
CA ILE A 453 32.04 17.81 33.71
C ILE A 453 31.23 18.47 32.60
N GLU A 454 31.19 19.79 32.52
CA GLU A 454 30.45 20.49 31.45
C GLU A 454 30.94 20.06 30.06
N LYS A 455 32.26 20.02 29.86
CA LYS A 455 32.86 19.54 28.61
C LYS A 455 32.57 18.06 28.37
N PHE A 456 32.61 17.23 29.41
CA PHE A 456 32.24 15.82 29.33
C PHE A 456 30.81 15.64 28.81
N LEU A 457 29.84 16.39 29.34
CA LEU A 457 28.43 16.27 28.96
C LEU A 457 28.20 16.62 27.48
N ILE A 458 28.84 17.69 26.99
CA ILE A 458 28.78 18.10 25.58
C ILE A 458 29.38 16.99 24.69
N GLU A 459 30.62 16.59 24.98
CA GLU A 459 31.34 15.58 24.19
C GLU A 459 30.66 14.20 24.20
N CYS A 460 30.00 13.85 25.30
CA CYS A 460 29.23 12.61 25.44
C CYS A 460 27.92 12.67 24.65
N THR A 461 27.23 13.82 24.65
CA THR A 461 26.01 14.03 23.85
C THR A 461 26.32 13.96 22.36
N ASP A 462 27.38 14.64 21.92
CA ASP A 462 27.84 14.61 20.52
C ASP A 462 28.21 13.18 20.10
N PHE A 463 28.84 12.42 21.00
CA PHE A 463 29.16 11.02 20.74
C PHE A 463 27.90 10.15 20.61
N MET A 464 26.89 10.34 21.46
CA MET A 464 25.62 9.62 21.36
C MET A 464 24.89 9.91 20.04
N GLN A 465 24.85 11.17 19.61
CA GLN A 465 24.26 11.54 18.31
C GLN A 465 25.00 10.86 17.15
N LEU A 466 26.35 10.87 17.20
CA LEU A 466 27.19 10.19 16.22
C LEU A 466 26.93 8.68 16.16
N LEU A 467 26.73 8.04 17.31
CA LEU A 467 26.39 6.61 17.40
C LEU A 467 25.01 6.32 16.79
N VAL A 468 23.98 7.13 17.08
CA VAL A 468 22.64 6.97 16.51
C VAL A 468 22.66 7.12 14.99
N GLU A 469 23.39 8.10 14.45
CA GLU A 469 23.60 8.23 13.00
C GLU A 469 24.31 6.99 12.41
N GLY A 470 25.34 6.50 13.11
CA GLY A 470 26.07 5.30 12.72
C GLY A 470 25.23 4.03 12.71
N VAL A 471 24.34 3.87 13.70
CA VAL A 471 23.35 2.77 13.75
C VAL A 471 22.45 2.80 12.52
N SER A 472 21.97 3.98 12.12
CA SER A 472 21.17 4.17 10.91
C SER A 472 21.97 3.85 9.63
N TYR A 473 23.23 4.28 9.57
CA TYR A 473 24.13 3.97 8.46
C TYR A 473 24.32 2.46 8.27
N TYR A 474 24.68 1.74 9.33
CA TYR A 474 24.92 0.29 9.22
C TYR A 474 23.64 -0.52 8.99
N HIS A 475 22.49 -0.06 9.51
CA HIS A 475 21.21 -0.68 9.19
C HIS A 475 20.91 -0.59 7.68
N ASN A 476 21.17 0.57 7.06
CA ASN A 476 20.91 0.81 5.64
C ASN A 476 22.11 0.49 4.72
N TYR A 477 23.17 -0.16 5.24
CA TYR A 477 24.45 -0.34 4.55
C TYR A 477 24.31 -1.00 3.17
N TYR A 478 23.45 -2.03 3.08
CA TYR A 478 23.21 -2.77 1.84
C TYR A 478 21.97 -2.31 1.07
N GLN A 479 21.24 -1.31 1.56
CA GLN A 479 20.02 -0.82 0.91
C GLN A 479 20.30 -0.34 -0.52
N TYR A 480 21.24 0.59 -0.69
CA TYR A 480 21.60 1.12 -2.02
C TYR A 480 22.25 0.06 -2.94
N PRO A 481 23.23 -0.75 -2.50
CA PRO A 481 23.76 -1.83 -3.34
C PRO A 481 22.70 -2.79 -3.88
N VAL A 482 21.76 -3.21 -3.02
CA VAL A 482 20.66 -4.10 -3.41
C VAL A 482 19.71 -3.37 -4.36
N LEU A 483 19.28 -2.15 -4.03
CA LEU A 483 18.42 -1.32 -4.87
C LEU A 483 19.03 -1.07 -6.26
N ILE A 484 20.32 -0.73 -6.34
CA ILE A 484 21.05 -0.54 -7.60
C ILE A 484 21.09 -1.87 -8.37
N SER A 485 21.37 -2.98 -7.71
CA SER A 485 21.41 -4.29 -8.37
C SER A 485 20.07 -4.67 -8.97
N ILE A 486 18.98 -4.56 -8.20
CA ILE A 486 17.63 -4.84 -8.70
C ILE A 486 17.26 -3.90 -9.85
N SER A 487 17.57 -2.62 -9.71
CA SER A 487 17.30 -1.61 -10.74
C SER A 487 18.07 -1.88 -12.03
N LEU A 488 19.34 -2.29 -11.94
CA LEU A 488 20.13 -2.70 -13.10
C LEU A 488 19.55 -3.96 -13.75
N GLY A 489 19.18 -4.96 -12.94
CA GLY A 489 18.56 -6.17 -13.46
C GLY A 489 17.26 -5.88 -14.19
N PHE A 490 16.43 -4.99 -13.62
CA PHE A 490 15.17 -4.58 -14.21
C PHE A 490 15.35 -3.71 -15.45
N LEU A 491 16.33 -2.80 -15.46
CA LEU A 491 16.72 -2.07 -16.66
C LEU A 491 17.19 -3.03 -17.77
N GLY A 492 17.98 -4.06 -17.43
CA GLY A 492 18.38 -5.13 -18.35
C GLY A 492 17.16 -5.88 -18.92
N TRP A 493 16.13 -6.12 -18.10
CA TRP A 493 14.86 -6.69 -18.54
C TRP A 493 14.10 -5.77 -19.52
N ILE A 494 13.98 -4.47 -19.23
CA ILE A 494 13.36 -3.48 -20.12
C ILE A 494 14.10 -3.40 -21.46
N ILE A 495 15.44 -3.44 -21.43
CA ILE A 495 16.27 -3.49 -22.64
C ILE A 495 16.02 -4.78 -23.41
N CYS A 496 15.95 -5.93 -22.73
CA CYS A 496 15.66 -7.22 -23.34
C CYS A 496 14.29 -7.23 -24.06
N LEU A 497 13.26 -6.68 -23.42
CA LEU A 497 11.93 -6.50 -24.04
C LEU A 497 12.01 -5.60 -25.27
N SER A 498 12.71 -4.47 -25.15
CA SER A 498 12.90 -3.51 -26.25
C SER A 498 13.58 -4.16 -27.44
N LEU A 499 14.69 -4.88 -27.22
CA LEU A 499 15.43 -5.58 -28.27
C LEU A 499 14.57 -6.67 -28.93
N THR A 500 13.79 -7.40 -28.13
CA THR A 500 12.85 -8.42 -28.64
C THR A 500 11.80 -7.82 -29.57
N VAL A 501 11.30 -6.63 -29.25
CA VAL A 501 10.35 -5.91 -30.10
C VAL A 501 11.06 -5.38 -31.35
N PHE A 502 12.10 -4.56 -31.21
CA PHE A 502 12.65 -3.78 -32.34
C PHE A 502 13.58 -4.55 -33.29
N LEU A 503 14.23 -5.65 -32.86
CA LEU A 503 15.20 -6.38 -33.70
C LEU A 503 14.61 -7.60 -34.42
N CYS A 504 13.46 -8.12 -33.99
CA CYS A 504 12.80 -9.26 -34.67
C CYS A 504 12.17 -8.89 -36.04
N ASP A 505 12.16 -7.60 -36.41
CA ASP A 505 11.57 -7.09 -37.65
C ASP A 505 12.56 -7.03 -38.83
N LYS A 506 13.89 -7.03 -38.58
CA LYS A 506 14.92 -6.92 -39.61
C LYS A 506 15.60 -8.28 -39.88
N GLN A 507 15.26 -8.87 -41.03
CA GLN A 507 15.84 -10.04 -41.72
C GLN A 507 15.32 -11.45 -41.38
N ASN A 508 14.99 -12.16 -42.49
CA ASN A 508 14.73 -13.59 -42.69
C ASN A 508 14.43 -14.46 -41.46
N ARG A 509 13.23 -15.05 -41.50
CA ARG A 509 12.77 -16.18 -40.67
C ARG A 509 13.54 -17.49 -40.94
N SER A 510 14.87 -17.47 -41.05
CA SER A 510 15.64 -18.70 -40.90
C SER A 510 15.77 -19.00 -39.41
N ALA A 511 15.46 -20.25 -39.07
CA ALA A 511 15.33 -20.76 -37.72
C ALA A 511 16.58 -20.51 -36.86
N TYR A 512 16.56 -19.47 -36.05
CA TYR A 512 17.47 -19.39 -34.90
C TYR A 512 16.65 -19.53 -33.63
N SER A 513 16.77 -20.72 -33.06
CA SER A 513 16.16 -21.06 -31.79
C SER A 513 16.86 -20.29 -30.67
N PHE A 514 16.13 -19.95 -29.61
CA PHE A 514 16.73 -19.56 -28.33
C PHE A 514 17.72 -20.64 -27.81
N ALA A 515 17.65 -21.86 -28.39
CA ALA A 515 18.46 -23.02 -28.04
C ALA A 515 19.75 -23.21 -28.88
N SER A 516 19.99 -22.45 -29.97
CA SER A 516 21.11 -22.72 -30.90
C SER A 516 22.19 -21.63 -30.91
N VAL A 517 22.21 -20.77 -29.90
CA VAL A 517 23.26 -19.77 -29.75
C VAL A 517 24.36 -20.34 -28.84
N ARG A 518 25.61 -20.41 -29.36
CA ARG A 518 26.80 -20.72 -28.55
C ARG A 518 27.05 -19.57 -27.58
N TYR A 519 26.45 -19.70 -26.42
CA TYR A 519 26.83 -19.02 -25.19
C TYR A 519 28.31 -19.30 -24.88
N ASP A 520 28.99 -18.37 -24.21
CA ASP A 520 30.14 -18.75 -23.38
C ASP A 520 29.57 -19.08 -21.99
N LYS A 521 28.90 -20.24 -21.89
CA LYS A 521 28.19 -20.69 -20.68
C LYS A 521 29.16 -20.70 -19.50
N THR A 522 30.41 -21.01 -19.79
CA THR A 522 31.54 -20.98 -18.87
C THR A 522 31.71 -19.59 -18.25
N PHE A 523 31.72 -18.50 -19.02
CA PHE A 523 31.88 -17.14 -18.50
C PHE A 523 30.69 -16.70 -17.64
N ILE A 524 29.45 -16.87 -18.12
CA ILE A 524 28.25 -16.50 -17.36
C ILE A 524 28.11 -17.34 -16.08
N SER A 525 28.34 -18.65 -16.18
CA SER A 525 28.29 -19.54 -15.01
C SER A 525 29.39 -19.18 -14.02
N ALA A 526 30.60 -18.85 -14.49
CA ALA A 526 31.67 -18.37 -13.63
C ALA A 526 31.29 -17.06 -12.91
N LEU A 527 30.60 -16.15 -13.59
CA LEU A 527 30.16 -14.88 -12.99
C LEU A 527 29.04 -15.09 -11.97
N ILE A 528 28.05 -15.94 -12.25
CA ILE A 528 27.01 -16.32 -11.27
C ILE A 528 27.62 -17.05 -10.07
N ILE A 529 28.52 -18.01 -10.29
CA ILE A 529 29.23 -18.71 -9.22
C ILE A 529 30.04 -17.70 -8.38
N THR A 530 30.69 -16.73 -9.02
CA THR A 530 31.42 -15.66 -8.32
C THR A 530 30.47 -14.83 -7.44
N VAL A 531 29.31 -14.41 -7.96
CA VAL A 531 28.28 -13.71 -7.17
C VAL A 531 27.81 -14.57 -6.00
N PHE A 532 27.58 -15.86 -6.21
CA PHE A 532 27.15 -16.78 -5.15
C PHE A 532 28.22 -16.96 -4.07
N LEU A 533 29.49 -17.10 -4.46
CA LEU A 533 30.62 -17.18 -3.53
C LEU A 533 30.78 -15.88 -2.74
N LEU A 534 30.60 -14.72 -3.38
CA LEU A 534 30.59 -13.42 -2.71
C LEU A 534 29.43 -13.31 -1.72
N CYS A 535 28.21 -13.67 -2.11
CA CYS A 535 27.05 -13.63 -1.21
C CYS A 535 27.21 -14.59 -0.02
N TYR A 536 27.77 -15.79 -0.27
CA TYR A 536 28.08 -16.77 0.77
C TYR A 536 29.14 -16.25 1.75
N LYS A 537 30.21 -15.64 1.24
CA LYS A 537 31.23 -15.01 2.08
C LYS A 537 30.66 -13.88 2.93
N GLN A 538 29.73 -13.10 2.38
CA GLN A 538 29.08 -11.98 3.09
C GLN A 538 27.91 -12.42 3.99
N GLN A 539 27.66 -13.74 4.12
CA GLN A 539 26.56 -14.30 4.94
C GLN A 539 25.18 -13.71 4.63
N PHE A 540 24.92 -13.37 3.37
CA PHE A 540 23.62 -12.81 3.02
C PHE A 540 22.50 -13.86 3.09
N PRO A 541 21.24 -13.44 3.31
CA PRO A 541 20.07 -14.29 3.10
C PRO A 541 20.00 -14.80 1.65
N LEU A 542 19.33 -15.94 1.42
CA LEU A 542 19.18 -16.54 0.08
C LEU A 542 18.52 -15.60 -0.94
N THR A 543 17.68 -14.66 -0.50
CA THR A 543 17.05 -13.66 -1.37
C THR A 543 18.08 -12.76 -2.07
N TYR A 544 19.16 -12.39 -1.39
CA TYR A 544 20.21 -11.51 -1.93
C TYR A 544 21.01 -12.16 -3.06
N TYR A 545 21.13 -13.50 -3.05
CA TYR A 545 21.75 -14.24 -4.15
C TYR A 545 20.96 -14.05 -5.45
N LEU A 546 19.63 -14.02 -5.35
CA LEU A 546 18.76 -13.75 -6.48
C LEU A 546 18.91 -12.29 -6.94
N TYR A 547 18.93 -11.33 -6.00
CA TYR A 547 19.07 -9.91 -6.32
C TYR A 547 20.39 -9.62 -7.03
N PHE A 548 21.53 -10.07 -6.49
CA PHE A 548 22.83 -9.78 -7.10
C PHE A 548 23.11 -10.57 -8.38
N SER A 549 22.48 -11.72 -8.59
CA SER A 549 22.59 -12.48 -9.85
C SER A 549 21.62 -11.98 -10.93
N PHE A 550 20.62 -11.17 -10.58
CA PHE A 550 19.60 -10.71 -11.50
C PHE A 550 20.15 -9.86 -12.66
N PRO A 551 21.02 -8.84 -12.45
CA PRO A 551 21.69 -8.12 -13.55
C PRO A 551 22.48 -9.03 -14.48
N VAL A 552 23.18 -10.01 -13.91
CA VAL A 552 24.01 -10.95 -14.66
C VAL A 552 23.13 -11.75 -15.61
N ALA A 553 22.01 -12.26 -15.11
CA ALA A 553 21.05 -13.01 -15.90
C ALA A 553 20.46 -12.15 -17.03
N THR A 554 19.96 -10.95 -16.74
CA THR A 554 19.30 -10.12 -17.76
C THR A 554 20.29 -9.53 -18.77
N PHE A 555 21.43 -9.00 -18.34
CA PHE A 555 22.42 -8.45 -19.27
C PHE A 555 23.11 -9.54 -20.10
N SER A 556 23.22 -10.78 -19.62
CA SER A 556 23.72 -11.88 -20.45
C SER A 556 22.85 -12.08 -21.71
N ILE A 557 21.53 -11.91 -21.57
CA ILE A 557 20.58 -11.97 -22.68
C ILE A 557 20.75 -10.74 -23.58
N VAL A 558 20.90 -9.55 -22.99
CA VAL A 558 21.10 -8.30 -23.74
C VAL A 558 22.37 -8.34 -24.60
N PHE A 559 23.53 -8.72 -24.03
CA PHE A 559 24.78 -8.82 -24.77
C PHE A 559 24.72 -9.83 -25.92
N GLN A 560 23.94 -10.90 -25.75
CA GLN A 560 23.71 -11.87 -26.82
C GLN A 560 22.99 -11.24 -28.02
N TYR A 561 21.97 -10.40 -27.78
CA TYR A 561 21.33 -9.64 -28.85
C TYR A 561 22.33 -8.69 -29.54
N PHE A 562 23.15 -7.95 -28.78
CA PHE A 562 24.17 -7.07 -29.35
C PHE A 562 25.24 -7.79 -30.18
N ARG A 563 25.63 -9.02 -29.81
CA ARG A 563 26.58 -9.81 -30.59
C ARG A 563 25.98 -10.39 -31.87
N THR A 564 24.68 -10.69 -31.84
CA THR A 564 23.96 -11.32 -32.96
C THR A 564 23.56 -10.29 -34.01
N TYR A 565 23.20 -9.09 -33.58
CA TYR A 565 22.73 -8.00 -34.44
C TYR A 565 23.77 -6.89 -34.46
N ASP A 566 24.24 -6.51 -35.64
CA ASP A 566 25.11 -5.35 -35.82
C ASP A 566 24.30 -4.05 -35.68
N ILE A 567 23.90 -3.75 -34.44
CA ILE A 567 22.96 -2.69 -34.08
C ILE A 567 23.54 -1.30 -34.40
N LEU A 568 24.87 -1.16 -34.33
CA LEU A 568 25.59 0.07 -34.67
C LEU A 568 25.43 0.46 -36.14
N ASN A 569 25.31 -0.52 -37.04
CA ASN A 569 25.12 -0.29 -38.48
C ASN A 569 23.63 -0.15 -38.90
N GLY A 570 22.68 -0.45 -38.00
CA GLY A 570 21.24 -0.45 -38.28
C GLY A 570 20.48 0.83 -37.90
N LEU A 571 21.12 1.77 -37.21
CA LEU A 571 20.58 3.08 -36.84
C LEU A 571 20.75 4.06 -38.01
N HIS A 572 19.81 4.03 -38.97
CA HIS A 572 19.74 5.07 -39.99
C HIS A 572 19.44 6.43 -39.33
N PHE A 573 20.41 7.34 -39.38
CA PHE A 573 20.42 8.69 -38.80
C PHE A 573 19.39 9.68 -39.38
N ALA A 574 18.57 9.28 -40.36
CA ALA A 574 17.79 10.22 -41.17
C ALA A 574 16.58 10.87 -40.46
N ASP A 575 16.13 10.36 -39.31
CA ASP A 575 14.99 10.89 -38.54
C ASP A 575 15.31 11.14 -37.04
N PHE A 576 16.59 11.37 -36.71
CA PHE A 576 17.07 11.48 -35.33
C PHE A 576 16.32 12.54 -34.49
N THR A 577 16.09 13.73 -35.05
CA THR A 577 15.38 14.83 -34.35
C THR A 577 13.91 14.46 -34.05
N LEU A 578 13.20 13.82 -34.99
CA LEU A 578 11.82 13.40 -34.79
C LEU A 578 11.73 12.23 -33.79
N GLY A 579 12.72 11.34 -33.79
CA GLY A 579 12.88 10.28 -32.80
C GLY A 579 13.06 10.84 -31.39
N ILE A 580 13.96 11.81 -31.20
CA ILE A 580 14.17 12.47 -29.90
C ILE A 580 12.90 13.15 -29.39
N VAL A 581 12.22 13.93 -30.24
CA VAL A 581 10.99 14.63 -29.84
C VAL A 581 9.91 13.65 -29.38
N ASN A 582 9.70 12.54 -30.10
CA ASN A 582 8.74 11.52 -29.70
C ASN A 582 9.14 10.82 -28.39
N THR A 583 10.43 10.48 -28.22
CA THR A 583 10.93 9.89 -26.96
C THR A 583 10.74 10.83 -25.78
N LEU A 584 11.10 12.12 -25.93
CA LEU A 584 10.89 13.13 -24.90
C LEU A 584 9.40 13.25 -24.56
N PHE A 585 8.52 13.20 -25.57
CA PHE A 585 7.08 13.23 -25.35
C PHE A 585 6.63 12.05 -24.47
N TYR A 586 7.05 10.82 -24.80
CA TYR A 586 6.69 9.65 -24.00
C TYR A 586 7.22 9.74 -22.58
N LEU A 587 8.44 10.24 -22.37
CA LEU A 587 9.03 10.42 -21.03
C LEU A 587 8.23 11.43 -20.19
N VAL A 588 7.91 12.60 -20.75
CA VAL A 588 7.04 13.60 -20.08
C VAL A 588 5.66 13.01 -19.78
N GLY A 589 5.12 12.24 -20.71
CA GLY A 589 3.86 11.54 -20.54
C GLY A 589 3.87 10.51 -19.41
N ILE A 590 4.92 9.70 -19.31
CA ILE A 590 5.12 8.72 -18.23
C ILE A 590 5.26 9.44 -16.88
N GLU A 591 6.02 10.52 -16.83
CA GLU A 591 6.18 11.32 -15.61
C GLU A 591 4.84 11.88 -15.12
N LEU A 592 4.01 12.40 -16.03
CA LEU A 592 2.65 12.86 -15.71
C LEU A 592 1.74 11.70 -15.25
N LEU A 593 1.91 10.50 -15.80
CA LEU A 593 1.17 9.32 -15.34
C LEU A 593 1.55 8.94 -13.91
N VAL A 594 2.85 8.93 -13.58
CA VAL A 594 3.35 8.63 -12.23
C VAL A 594 2.93 9.72 -11.24
N TYR A 595 3.14 11.00 -11.58
CA TYR A 595 2.70 12.12 -10.74
C TYR A 595 1.18 12.11 -10.50
N GLY A 596 0.41 11.56 -11.45
CA GLY A 596 -1.05 11.38 -11.33
C GLY A 596 -1.51 10.56 -10.13
N PHE A 597 -0.67 9.64 -9.63
CA PHE A 597 -0.96 8.87 -8.40
C PHE A 597 -0.93 9.72 -7.14
N PHE A 598 -0.11 10.78 -7.12
CA PHE A 598 0.01 11.71 -5.99
C PHE A 598 -0.96 12.88 -6.13
N ASN A 599 -1.09 13.40 -7.36
CA ASN A 599 -1.97 14.52 -7.65
C ASN A 599 -2.71 14.32 -8.98
N ARG A 600 -4.04 14.18 -8.89
CA ARG A 600 -4.90 13.95 -10.05
C ARG A 600 -4.85 15.08 -11.09
N LEU A 601 -4.43 16.29 -10.71
CA LEU A 601 -4.22 17.40 -11.66
C LEU A 601 -3.20 17.06 -12.75
N ALA A 602 -2.30 16.09 -12.53
CA ALA A 602 -1.42 15.59 -13.57
C ALA A 602 -2.18 15.06 -14.79
N PHE A 603 -3.33 14.40 -14.57
CA PHE A 603 -4.18 13.89 -15.66
C PHE A 603 -4.87 15.00 -16.44
N THR A 604 -5.15 16.15 -15.81
CA THR A 604 -5.63 17.35 -16.50
C THR A 604 -4.59 17.84 -17.49
N VAL A 605 -3.33 17.98 -17.04
CA VAL A 605 -2.21 18.39 -17.89
C VAL A 605 -1.97 17.38 -19.00
N LEU A 606 -1.99 16.07 -18.66
CA LEU A 606 -1.80 14.99 -19.61
C LEU A 606 -2.87 14.97 -20.72
N MET A 607 -4.14 15.23 -20.37
CA MET A 607 -5.22 15.28 -21.37
C MET A 607 -5.10 16.49 -22.29
N ILE A 608 -4.67 17.66 -21.79
CA ILE A 608 -4.37 18.84 -22.62
C ILE A 608 -3.18 18.54 -23.55
N PHE A 609 -2.15 17.88 -23.02
CA PHE A 609 -0.96 17.48 -23.75
C PHE A 609 -1.28 16.49 -24.89
N VAL A 610 -2.06 15.44 -24.61
CA VAL A 610 -2.54 14.47 -25.62
C VAL A 610 -3.53 15.10 -26.60
N GLY A 611 -4.39 16.02 -26.14
CA GLY A 611 -5.28 16.82 -26.99
C GLY A 611 -4.51 17.64 -28.03
N SER A 612 -3.38 18.21 -27.62
CA SER A 612 -2.51 19.02 -28.49
C SER A 612 -1.63 18.17 -29.41
N TRP A 613 -1.32 16.91 -29.06
CA TRP A 613 -0.47 16.03 -29.87
C TRP A 613 -0.96 15.96 -31.32
N ILE A 614 -2.27 15.87 -31.55
CA ILE A 614 -2.84 15.68 -32.90
C ILE A 614 -2.37 16.74 -33.93
N PHE A 615 -1.96 17.93 -33.47
CA PHE A 615 -1.42 19.01 -34.30
C PHE A 615 0.10 18.94 -34.50
N LEU A 616 0.82 18.21 -33.65
CA LEU A 616 2.29 18.13 -33.64
C LEU A 616 2.82 16.88 -34.37
N SER A 617 2.03 15.80 -34.45
CA SER A 617 2.46 14.57 -35.14
C SER A 617 2.20 14.67 -36.63
N LYS A 618 3.28 14.63 -37.44
CA LYS A 618 3.21 14.64 -38.92
C LYS A 618 2.26 13.57 -39.50
N ASN A 619 2.22 12.37 -38.92
CA ASN A 619 1.37 11.28 -39.40
C ASN A 619 -0.11 11.50 -39.07
N LEU A 620 -0.43 11.98 -37.86
CA LEU A 620 -1.80 12.29 -37.47
C LEU A 620 -2.30 13.54 -38.19
N GLU A 621 -1.45 14.56 -38.32
CA GLU A 621 -1.76 15.82 -38.97
C GLU A 621 -2.18 15.63 -40.43
N LYS A 622 -1.49 14.76 -41.16
CA LYS A 622 -1.73 14.46 -42.58
C LYS A 622 -3.02 13.67 -42.82
N ASN A 623 -3.44 12.83 -41.87
CA ASN A 623 -4.54 11.87 -42.03
C ASN A 623 -5.85 12.29 -41.35
N THR A 624 -5.90 13.48 -40.73
CA THR A 624 -7.06 13.97 -39.97
C THR A 624 -7.60 15.30 -40.51
N ASN A 625 -8.93 15.40 -40.60
CA ASN A 625 -9.59 16.63 -41.04
C ASN A 625 -9.73 17.63 -39.88
N ASN A 626 -9.84 18.93 -40.16
CA ASN A 626 -9.96 19.98 -39.13
C ASN A 626 -11.10 19.71 -38.14
N LYS A 627 -12.27 19.25 -38.61
CA LYS A 627 -13.39 18.88 -37.74
C LYS A 627 -13.01 17.81 -36.70
N GLU A 628 -12.23 16.81 -37.11
CA GLU A 628 -11.79 15.71 -36.24
C GLU A 628 -10.74 16.18 -35.24
N LYS A 629 -9.80 17.02 -35.68
CA LYS A 629 -8.81 17.67 -34.80
C LYS A 629 -9.47 18.50 -33.70
N PHE A 630 -10.45 19.34 -34.06
CA PHE A 630 -11.20 20.14 -33.08
C PHE A 630 -12.09 19.28 -32.17
N THR A 631 -12.72 18.23 -32.70
CA THR A 631 -13.54 17.32 -31.88
C THR A 631 -12.67 16.54 -30.89
N TRP A 632 -11.48 16.10 -31.29
CA TRP A 632 -10.49 15.44 -30.44
C TRP A 632 -10.07 16.36 -29.30
N LEU A 633 -9.62 17.56 -29.65
CA LEU A 633 -9.20 18.57 -28.67
C LEU A 633 -10.34 18.90 -27.70
N ALA A 634 -11.56 19.11 -28.19
CA ALA A 634 -12.72 19.39 -27.36
C ALA A 634 -13.03 18.24 -26.38
N CYS A 635 -13.00 16.97 -26.83
CA CYS A 635 -13.21 15.83 -25.94
C CYS A 635 -12.11 15.74 -24.87
N CYS A 636 -10.85 15.95 -25.24
CA CYS A 636 -9.73 15.96 -24.31
C CYS A 636 -9.84 17.09 -23.28
N LEU A 637 -10.24 18.30 -23.69
CA LEU A 637 -10.45 19.44 -22.80
C LEU A 637 -11.63 19.24 -21.84
N VAL A 638 -12.71 18.61 -22.30
CA VAL A 638 -13.82 18.25 -21.40
C VAL A 638 -13.36 17.20 -20.38
N LEU A 639 -12.62 16.18 -20.83
CA LEU A 639 -12.10 15.13 -19.94
C LEU A 639 -11.05 15.64 -18.94
N SER A 640 -10.31 16.69 -19.28
CA SER A 640 -9.31 17.29 -18.39
C SER A 640 -9.92 18.00 -17.18
N VAL A 641 -11.21 18.33 -17.19
CA VAL A 641 -11.90 18.97 -16.07
C VAL A 641 -12.16 17.99 -14.91
N PHE A 642 -12.46 16.72 -15.20
CA PHE A 642 -12.91 15.77 -14.18
C PHE A 642 -11.85 15.43 -13.10
N PRO A 643 -10.55 15.29 -13.41
CA PRO A 643 -9.53 15.11 -12.37
C PRO A 643 -9.46 16.27 -11.35
N CYS A 644 -9.92 17.47 -11.72
CA CYS A 644 -10.02 18.63 -10.82
C CYS A 644 -11.24 18.58 -9.88
N LEU A 645 -12.20 17.69 -10.14
CA LEU A 645 -13.42 17.59 -9.33
C LEU A 645 -13.17 16.74 -8.07
N PRO A 646 -13.85 17.03 -6.95
CA PRO A 646 -13.67 16.30 -5.70
C PRO A 646 -14.15 14.85 -5.82
N ILE A 647 -13.43 13.96 -5.16
CA ILE A 647 -13.54 12.48 -5.21
C ILE A 647 -14.86 11.99 -4.62
N MET A 648 -15.24 12.54 -3.47
CA MET A 648 -16.47 12.20 -2.78
C MET A 648 -17.32 13.47 -2.63
N LYS A 649 -18.56 13.37 -3.10
CA LYS A 649 -19.62 14.30 -2.72
C LYS A 649 -20.71 13.48 -2.06
N THR A 650 -21.07 13.88 -0.85
CA THR A 650 -22.17 13.30 -0.07
C THR A 650 -23.55 13.62 -0.66
N SER A 651 -23.62 14.46 -1.70
CA SER A 651 -24.86 14.88 -2.35
C SER A 651 -24.93 14.41 -3.81
N PHE A 652 -26.07 13.81 -4.18
CA PHE A 652 -26.40 13.42 -5.55
C PHE A 652 -26.71 14.66 -6.39
N ASN A 653 -26.03 14.84 -7.53
CA ASN A 653 -26.25 15.99 -8.41
C ASN A 653 -27.12 15.61 -9.63
N ILE A 654 -28.44 15.85 -9.50
CA ILE A 654 -29.43 15.53 -10.55
C ILE A 654 -29.09 16.18 -11.90
N PRO A 655 -28.80 17.49 -12.02
CA PRO A 655 -28.50 18.11 -13.32
C PRO A 655 -27.34 17.45 -14.07
N ILE A 656 -26.24 17.15 -13.38
CA ILE A 656 -25.05 16.54 -13.98
C ILE A 656 -25.34 15.09 -14.38
N TYR A 657 -26.05 14.33 -13.54
CA TYR A 657 -26.46 12.97 -13.85
C TYR A 657 -27.36 12.90 -15.10
N VAL A 658 -28.33 13.82 -15.19
CA VAL A 658 -29.21 13.94 -16.36
C VAL A 658 -28.42 14.33 -17.60
N ALA A 659 -27.50 15.30 -17.50
CA ALA A 659 -26.63 15.68 -18.61
C ALA A 659 -25.78 14.51 -19.11
N GLY A 660 -25.22 13.70 -18.20
CA GLY A 660 -24.50 12.47 -18.55
C GLY A 660 -25.37 11.42 -19.24
N SER A 661 -26.60 11.23 -18.74
CA SER A 661 -27.58 10.31 -19.33
C SER A 661 -28.00 10.75 -20.74
N LEU A 662 -28.23 12.05 -20.95
CA LEU A 662 -28.49 12.63 -22.27
C LEU A 662 -27.26 12.48 -23.20
N GLY A 663 -26.05 12.58 -22.66
CA GLY A 663 -24.81 12.31 -23.39
C GLY A 663 -24.76 10.88 -23.95
N TRP A 664 -25.13 9.87 -23.15
CA TRP A 664 -25.23 8.49 -23.61
C TRP A 664 -26.33 8.29 -24.68
N ILE A 665 -27.47 8.97 -24.56
CA ILE A 665 -28.53 8.95 -25.57
C ILE A 665 -28.05 9.59 -26.89
N PHE A 666 -27.35 10.73 -26.81
CA PHE A 666 -26.76 11.37 -27.98
C PHE A 666 -25.72 10.47 -28.66
N LEU A 667 -24.87 9.81 -27.86
CA LEU A 667 -23.88 8.85 -28.36
C LEU A 667 -24.56 7.67 -29.07
N PHE A 668 -25.65 7.14 -28.50
CA PHE A 668 -26.45 6.08 -29.15
C PHE A 668 -26.98 6.54 -30.51
N LYS A 669 -27.59 7.73 -30.58
CA LYS A 669 -28.09 8.31 -31.83
C LYS A 669 -26.96 8.45 -32.87
N ALA A 670 -25.83 9.04 -32.48
CA ALA A 670 -24.70 9.29 -33.37
C ALA A 670 -24.07 8.00 -33.91
N MET A 671 -23.93 6.97 -33.08
CA MET A 671 -23.33 5.69 -33.47
C MET A 671 -24.31 4.80 -34.25
N TYR A 672 -25.56 4.71 -33.81
CA TYR A 672 -26.53 3.75 -34.32
C TYR A 672 -27.42 4.32 -35.44
N LEU A 673 -28.07 5.47 -35.19
CA LEU A 673 -29.10 6.02 -36.10
C LEU A 673 -28.50 6.69 -37.33
N ASP A 674 -27.40 7.42 -37.17
CA ASP A 674 -26.81 8.21 -38.26
C ASP A 674 -25.92 7.34 -39.18
N LYS A 675 -25.14 6.41 -38.61
CA LYS A 675 -24.16 5.63 -39.36
C LYS A 675 -24.62 4.20 -39.65
N ILE A 676 -24.91 3.38 -38.63
CA ILE A 676 -25.19 1.95 -38.83
C ILE A 676 -26.51 1.68 -39.57
N LYS A 677 -27.59 2.39 -39.23
CA LYS A 677 -28.88 2.23 -39.90
C LYS A 677 -28.78 2.51 -41.41
N THR A 678 -27.85 3.38 -41.80
CA THR A 678 -27.57 3.72 -43.20
C THR A 678 -26.82 2.60 -43.91
N TYR A 679 -25.77 2.04 -43.31
CA TYR A 679 -24.98 0.94 -43.92
C TYR A 679 -25.72 -0.41 -43.95
N TYR A 680 -26.51 -0.72 -42.92
CA TYR A 680 -27.19 -2.02 -42.80
C TYR A 680 -28.56 -2.09 -43.45
N ARG A 681 -29.16 -0.97 -43.87
CA ARG A 681 -30.37 -0.98 -44.72
C ARG A 681 -30.15 -1.71 -46.06
N MET A 682 -28.91 -2.01 -46.43
CA MET A 682 -28.53 -2.80 -47.60
C MET A 682 -28.46 -4.33 -47.34
N GLY A 683 -28.53 -4.80 -46.08
CA GLY A 683 -28.49 -6.22 -45.73
C GLY A 683 -29.64 -6.61 -44.80
N ASN A 684 -30.26 -7.77 -45.04
CA ASN A 684 -31.47 -8.21 -44.33
C ASN A 684 -31.15 -8.61 -42.86
N VAL A 685 -31.16 -7.65 -41.92
CA VAL A 685 -30.65 -7.82 -40.55
C VAL A 685 -31.67 -7.40 -39.47
N ASN A 686 -32.73 -8.20 -39.31
CA ASN A 686 -33.82 -7.90 -38.37
C ASN A 686 -33.48 -8.24 -36.88
N ASN A 687 -32.62 -9.24 -36.65
CA ASN A 687 -32.33 -9.71 -35.29
C ASN A 687 -31.38 -8.79 -34.49
N GLN A 688 -30.49 -8.05 -35.16
CA GLN A 688 -29.56 -7.13 -34.47
C GLN A 688 -30.26 -5.87 -33.97
N TYR A 689 -31.31 -5.43 -34.67
CA TYR A 689 -32.14 -4.29 -34.24
C TYR A 689 -32.77 -4.53 -32.87
N LYS A 690 -33.26 -5.74 -32.62
CA LYS A 690 -33.91 -6.11 -31.35
C LYS A 690 -32.94 -6.05 -30.17
N ALA A 691 -31.71 -6.55 -30.34
CA ALA A 691 -30.68 -6.51 -29.31
C ALA A 691 -30.34 -5.07 -28.90
N PHE A 692 -30.13 -4.18 -29.88
CA PHE A 692 -29.84 -2.77 -29.61
C PHE A 692 -31.02 -2.03 -28.97
N LEU A 693 -32.25 -2.35 -29.38
CA LEU A 693 -33.44 -1.78 -28.76
C LEU A 693 -33.54 -2.18 -27.28
N VAL A 694 -33.28 -3.44 -26.94
CA VAL A 694 -33.27 -3.91 -25.54
C VAL A 694 -32.21 -3.16 -24.73
N GLN A 695 -30.97 -3.06 -25.23
CA GLN A 695 -29.90 -2.34 -24.55
C GLN A 695 -30.22 -0.85 -24.35
N PHE A 696 -30.82 -0.20 -25.35
CA PHE A 696 -31.25 1.19 -25.26
C PHE A 696 -32.41 1.40 -24.28
N CYS A 697 -33.40 0.50 -24.27
CA CYS A 697 -34.47 0.52 -23.27
C CYS A 697 -33.90 0.37 -21.86
N CYS A 698 -32.98 -0.57 -21.63
CA CYS A 698 -32.33 -0.73 -20.32
C CYS A 698 -31.53 0.51 -19.91
N LEU A 699 -30.85 1.19 -20.84
CA LEU A 699 -30.15 2.45 -20.57
C LEU A 699 -31.11 3.53 -20.04
N ILE A 700 -32.24 3.73 -20.72
CA ILE A 700 -33.25 4.72 -20.31
C ILE A 700 -33.85 4.32 -18.95
N LEU A 701 -34.20 3.04 -18.78
CA LEU A 701 -34.78 2.53 -17.54
C LEU A 701 -33.81 2.66 -16.36
N SER A 702 -32.50 2.45 -16.55
CA SER A 702 -31.50 2.67 -15.50
C SER A 702 -31.43 4.13 -15.06
N ALA A 703 -31.44 5.08 -16.02
CA ALA A 703 -31.45 6.50 -15.70
C ALA A 703 -32.71 6.89 -14.92
N VAL A 704 -33.87 6.43 -15.38
CA VAL A 704 -35.16 6.68 -14.70
C VAL A 704 -35.17 6.05 -13.32
N TYR A 705 -34.69 4.81 -13.16
CA TYR A 705 -34.64 4.11 -11.88
C TYR A 705 -33.84 4.90 -10.84
N ILE A 706 -32.64 5.37 -11.19
CA ILE A 706 -31.83 6.16 -10.25
C ILE A 706 -32.52 7.47 -9.89
N LEU A 707 -33.13 8.17 -10.86
CA LEU A 707 -33.88 9.38 -10.56
C LEU A 707 -35.06 9.10 -9.61
N LEU A 708 -35.80 8.01 -9.81
CA LEU A 708 -36.90 7.62 -8.92
C LEU A 708 -36.40 7.23 -7.52
N LEU A 709 -35.25 6.56 -7.43
CA LEU A 709 -34.60 6.20 -6.17
C LEU A 709 -34.19 7.44 -5.38
N GLU A 710 -33.60 8.43 -6.05
CA GLU A 710 -33.13 9.68 -5.42
C GLU A 710 -34.27 10.60 -4.97
N HIS A 711 -35.39 10.61 -5.69
CA HIS A 711 -36.59 11.35 -5.28
C HIS A 711 -37.43 10.60 -4.22
N GLY A 712 -37.00 9.41 -3.79
CA GLY A 712 -37.69 8.62 -2.76
C GLY A 712 -38.98 7.93 -3.23
N TYR A 713 -39.24 7.87 -4.54
CA TYR A 713 -40.40 7.16 -5.09
C TYR A 713 -40.23 5.64 -5.05
N ILE A 714 -38.99 5.15 -4.99
CA ILE A 714 -38.67 3.73 -4.80
C ILE A 714 -38.10 3.57 -3.40
N SER A 715 -38.79 2.79 -2.55
CA SER A 715 -38.27 2.43 -1.24
C SER A 715 -37.09 1.49 -1.36
N LYS A 716 -36.05 1.76 -0.57
CA LYS A 716 -34.85 0.93 -0.39
C LYS A 716 -35.16 -0.49 0.10
N GLU A 717 -36.32 -0.72 0.72
CA GLU A 717 -36.73 -2.02 1.29
C GLU A 717 -37.73 -2.79 0.41
N SER A 718 -38.00 -2.31 -0.81
CA SER A 718 -38.98 -2.94 -1.71
C SER A 718 -38.36 -4.00 -2.64
N ASP A 719 -39.19 -4.86 -3.21
CA ASP A 719 -38.81 -5.83 -4.27
C ASP A 719 -38.24 -5.16 -5.53
N PHE A 720 -38.40 -3.83 -5.67
CA PHE A 720 -37.78 -3.06 -6.75
C PHE A 720 -36.25 -3.05 -6.70
N THR A 721 -35.63 -3.49 -5.60
CA THR A 721 -34.18 -3.71 -5.47
C THR A 721 -33.63 -4.77 -6.42
N TYR A 722 -34.47 -5.64 -6.99
CA TYR A 722 -34.06 -6.61 -8.02
C TYR A 722 -33.99 -6.00 -9.43
N ILE A 723 -34.65 -4.87 -9.70
CA ILE A 723 -34.68 -4.24 -11.04
C ILE A 723 -33.26 -3.90 -11.55
N PRO A 724 -32.37 -3.27 -10.76
CA PRO A 724 -31.00 -2.96 -11.20
C PRO A 724 -30.20 -4.18 -11.65
N TRP A 725 -30.43 -5.35 -11.04
CA TRP A 725 -29.79 -6.60 -11.47
C TRP A 725 -30.23 -7.01 -12.88
N PHE A 726 -31.52 -6.93 -13.18
CA PHE A 726 -32.03 -7.20 -14.53
C PHE A 726 -31.56 -6.17 -15.55
N LEU A 727 -31.58 -4.88 -15.18
CA LEU A 727 -31.13 -3.78 -16.03
C LEU A 727 -29.62 -3.85 -16.35
N PHE A 728 -28.84 -4.51 -15.51
CA PHE A 728 -27.43 -4.81 -15.78
C PHE A 728 -27.25 -6.11 -16.59
N ILE A 729 -27.84 -7.22 -16.16
CA ILE A 729 -27.54 -8.56 -16.72
C ILE A 729 -28.10 -8.70 -18.14
N ILE A 730 -29.32 -8.25 -18.40
CA ILE A 730 -29.98 -8.42 -19.70
C ILE A 730 -29.17 -7.77 -20.84
N PRO A 731 -28.74 -6.49 -20.75
CA PRO A 731 -27.93 -5.86 -21.79
C PRO A 731 -26.60 -6.56 -22.09
N VAL A 732 -25.94 -7.14 -21.08
CA VAL A 732 -24.70 -7.92 -21.25
C VAL A 732 -24.95 -9.24 -21.97
N LEU A 733 -26.04 -9.94 -21.62
CA LEU A 733 -26.45 -11.16 -22.32
C LEU A 733 -26.85 -10.91 -23.79
N MET A 734 -27.20 -9.67 -24.17
CA MET A 734 -27.50 -9.32 -25.56
C MET A 734 -26.25 -9.23 -26.46
N ILE A 735 -25.04 -9.16 -25.90
CA ILE A 735 -23.81 -9.02 -26.70
C ILE A 735 -23.68 -10.16 -27.72
N PRO A 736 -23.68 -11.47 -27.37
CA PRO A 736 -23.45 -12.55 -28.34
C PRO A 736 -24.43 -12.58 -29.53
N PHE A 737 -25.62 -12.00 -29.38
CA PHE A 737 -26.66 -11.95 -30.42
C PHE A 737 -26.41 -10.90 -31.52
N THR A 738 -25.42 -10.02 -31.34
CA THR A 738 -25.01 -9.06 -32.39
C THR A 738 -23.89 -9.62 -33.29
N SER A 739 -23.67 -9.01 -34.45
CA SER A 739 -22.56 -9.43 -35.34
C SER A 739 -21.20 -9.11 -34.75
N THR A 740 -20.17 -9.85 -35.18
CA THR A 740 -18.75 -9.63 -34.84
C THR A 740 -18.08 -8.52 -35.66
N PHE A 741 -18.83 -7.79 -36.50
CA PHE A 741 -18.31 -6.58 -37.15
C PHE A 741 -17.91 -5.55 -36.10
N ILE A 742 -16.75 -4.91 -36.27
CA ILE A 742 -16.11 -4.08 -35.24
C ILE A 742 -17.08 -3.01 -34.72
N ALA A 743 -17.66 -2.20 -35.60
CA ALA A 743 -18.58 -1.14 -35.20
C ALA A 743 -19.84 -1.66 -34.47
N VAL A 744 -20.45 -2.73 -34.98
CA VAL A 744 -21.66 -3.35 -34.40
C VAL A 744 -21.39 -3.90 -33.01
N ARG A 745 -20.28 -4.64 -32.87
CA ARG A 745 -19.91 -5.30 -31.63
C ARG A 745 -19.46 -4.31 -30.56
N LEU A 746 -18.74 -3.25 -30.91
CA LEU A 746 -18.35 -2.20 -29.97
C LEU A 746 -19.56 -1.47 -29.39
N ILE A 747 -20.56 -1.15 -30.22
CA ILE A 747 -21.82 -0.57 -29.76
C ILE A 747 -22.52 -1.53 -28.80
N ALA A 748 -22.63 -2.80 -29.18
CA ALA A 748 -23.25 -3.82 -28.31
C ALA A 748 -22.56 -3.88 -26.94
N THR A 749 -21.23 -3.82 -26.90
CA THR A 749 -20.46 -3.84 -25.65
C THR A 749 -20.63 -2.55 -24.84
N PHE A 750 -20.55 -1.36 -25.46
CA PHE A 750 -20.69 -0.10 -24.73
C PHE A 750 -22.07 0.06 -24.12
N PHE A 751 -23.12 -0.21 -24.90
CA PHE A 751 -24.51 -0.11 -24.42
C PHE A 751 -24.93 -1.29 -23.56
N ALA A 752 -24.15 -2.36 -23.48
CA ALA A 752 -24.33 -3.42 -22.48
C ALA A 752 -23.90 -2.97 -21.08
N PHE A 753 -22.76 -2.29 -20.96
CA PHE A 753 -22.22 -1.86 -19.65
C PHE A 753 -22.65 -0.45 -19.24
N ALA A 754 -23.12 0.39 -20.17
CA ALA A 754 -23.63 1.72 -19.84
C ALA A 754 -24.77 1.71 -18.80
N PRO A 755 -25.80 0.83 -18.91
CA PRO A 755 -26.86 0.74 -17.89
C PRO A 755 -26.31 0.44 -16.49
N PHE A 756 -25.33 -0.44 -16.37
CA PHE A 756 -24.66 -0.73 -15.10
C PHE A 756 -23.89 0.48 -14.58
N TYR A 757 -23.12 1.13 -15.44
CA TYR A 757 -22.31 2.29 -15.05
C TYR A 757 -23.19 3.45 -14.54
N LEU A 758 -24.37 3.66 -15.14
CA LEU A 758 -25.38 4.62 -14.68
C LEU A 758 -25.95 4.27 -13.30
N LEU A 759 -26.09 2.98 -12.96
CA LEU A 759 -26.64 2.51 -11.68
C LEU A 759 -25.63 2.68 -10.53
N VAL A 760 -24.33 2.64 -10.80
CA VAL A 760 -23.26 2.71 -9.78
C VAL A 760 -22.55 4.06 -9.67
N SER A 761 -22.99 5.05 -10.45
CA SER A 761 -22.34 6.37 -10.58
C SER A 761 -23.30 7.50 -10.21
N PRO A 762 -23.25 8.02 -8.96
CA PRO A 762 -24.15 9.07 -8.50
C PRO A 762 -23.94 10.45 -9.14
N ASN A 763 -22.75 10.77 -9.64
CA ASN A 763 -22.36 12.16 -9.89
C ASN A 763 -21.87 12.36 -11.33
N TYR A 764 -20.76 13.09 -11.49
CA TYR A 764 -20.18 13.47 -12.77
C TYR A 764 -19.61 12.30 -13.55
N GLU A 765 -19.46 11.13 -12.93
CA GLU A 765 -18.85 9.96 -13.56
C GLU A 765 -19.68 9.48 -14.77
N VAL A 766 -21.01 9.65 -14.74
CA VAL A 766 -21.89 9.32 -15.89
C VAL A 766 -21.53 10.17 -17.10
N LEU A 767 -21.37 11.49 -16.91
CA LEU A 767 -20.97 12.41 -17.98
C LEU A 767 -19.53 12.11 -18.45
N PHE A 768 -18.62 11.88 -17.52
CA PHE A 768 -17.25 11.45 -17.82
C PHE A 768 -17.25 10.23 -18.73
N SER A 769 -18.00 9.18 -18.39
CA SER A 769 -18.04 7.92 -19.15
C SER A 769 -18.55 8.10 -20.58
N ALA A 770 -19.58 8.94 -20.79
CA ALA A 770 -20.11 9.20 -22.13
C ALA A 770 -19.08 9.92 -23.01
N VAL A 771 -18.42 10.96 -22.49
CA VAL A 771 -17.38 11.71 -23.21
C VAL A 771 -16.13 10.84 -23.43
N TYR A 772 -15.79 9.99 -22.45
CA TYR A 772 -14.69 9.04 -22.54
C TYR A 772 -14.89 8.04 -23.68
N VAL A 773 -16.07 7.42 -23.78
CA VAL A 773 -16.38 6.51 -24.90
C VAL A 773 -16.39 7.25 -26.25
N ALA A 774 -16.87 8.49 -26.29
CA ALA A 774 -16.81 9.31 -27.50
C ALA A 774 -15.35 9.56 -27.94
N LEU A 775 -14.45 9.88 -27.00
CA LEU A 775 -13.02 10.03 -27.27
C LEU A 775 -12.40 8.72 -27.78
N LEU A 776 -12.68 7.58 -27.15
CA LEU A 776 -12.17 6.28 -27.58
C LEU A 776 -12.65 5.91 -28.99
N CYS A 777 -13.91 6.20 -29.32
CA CYS A 777 -14.44 6.00 -30.66
C CYS A 777 -13.76 6.90 -31.69
N LEU A 778 -13.50 8.16 -31.32
CA LEU A 778 -12.75 9.09 -32.17
C LEU A 778 -11.30 8.62 -32.38
N TRP A 779 -10.66 8.07 -31.34
CA TRP A 779 -9.35 7.44 -31.43
C TRP A 779 -9.35 6.31 -32.46
N LEU A 780 -10.29 5.36 -32.38
CA LEU A 780 -10.44 4.28 -33.37
C LEU A 780 -10.61 4.83 -34.80
N LEU A 781 -11.46 5.84 -34.98
CA LEU A 781 -11.72 6.42 -36.30
C LEU A 781 -10.46 7.08 -36.89
N ILE A 782 -9.75 7.87 -36.10
CA ILE A 782 -8.51 8.54 -36.52
C ILE A 782 -7.45 7.49 -36.89
N GLU A 783 -7.24 6.47 -36.05
CA GLU A 783 -6.30 5.39 -36.34
C GLU A 783 -6.68 4.61 -37.59
N SER A 784 -7.98 4.32 -37.78
CA SER A 784 -8.45 3.53 -38.91
C SER A 784 -8.07 4.13 -40.27
N LYS A 785 -8.02 5.47 -40.37
CA LYS A 785 -7.63 6.19 -41.60
C LYS A 785 -6.14 6.09 -41.89
N SER A 786 -5.31 6.00 -40.86
CA SER A 786 -3.85 5.91 -41.03
C SER A 786 -3.40 4.63 -41.74
N PHE A 787 -4.23 3.58 -41.77
CA PHE A 787 -3.89 2.28 -42.33
C PHE A 787 -4.07 2.15 -43.86
N GLN A 788 -4.48 3.21 -44.56
CA GLN A 788 -4.64 3.31 -46.03
C GLN A 788 -5.07 2.01 -46.74
N PHE A 789 -6.38 1.73 -46.74
CA PHE A 789 -6.99 0.74 -47.64
C PHE A 789 -7.99 1.45 -48.56
N GLY A 790 -7.50 2.07 -49.64
CA GLY A 790 -8.33 2.74 -50.65
C GLY A 790 -9.07 4.00 -50.16
N ASN A 791 -10.00 4.51 -50.99
CA ASN A 791 -10.80 5.73 -50.73
C ASN A 791 -11.94 5.52 -49.70
N SER A 792 -11.97 4.41 -48.97
CA SER A 792 -13.08 4.03 -48.10
C SER A 792 -12.85 4.47 -46.66
N THR A 793 -13.54 5.53 -46.22
CA THR A 793 -13.46 6.07 -44.84
C THR A 793 -14.14 5.21 -43.76
N ASP A 794 -14.76 4.09 -44.14
CA ASP A 794 -15.73 3.34 -43.31
C ASP A 794 -15.35 1.87 -43.04
N ILE A 795 -14.05 1.56 -43.08
CA ILE A 795 -13.53 0.19 -42.96
C ILE A 795 -14.02 -0.54 -41.70
N ILE A 796 -14.23 0.17 -40.58
CA ILE A 796 -14.68 -0.41 -39.30
C ILE A 796 -16.08 -1.07 -39.37
N TYR A 797 -16.88 -0.74 -40.38
CA TYR A 797 -18.22 -1.32 -40.57
C TYR A 797 -18.18 -2.64 -41.36
N TYR A 798 -17.06 -2.91 -42.05
CA TYR A 798 -16.89 -4.06 -42.94
C TYR A 798 -15.88 -5.09 -42.41
N ILE A 799 -15.06 -4.74 -41.43
CA ILE A 799 -14.12 -5.66 -40.78
C ILE A 799 -14.77 -6.33 -39.56
N LYS A 800 -14.54 -7.63 -39.40
CA LYS A 800 -14.89 -8.39 -38.20
C LYS A 800 -13.70 -8.51 -37.27
N PHE A 801 -13.97 -8.57 -35.96
CA PHE A 801 -13.01 -9.14 -35.01
C PHE A 801 -12.71 -10.58 -35.49
N GLU A 802 -11.44 -10.91 -35.74
CA GLU A 802 -10.85 -12.22 -36.18
C GLU A 802 -10.29 -12.36 -37.61
N SER A 803 -10.55 -11.47 -38.58
CA SER A 803 -10.12 -11.75 -39.97
C SER A 803 -8.80 -11.07 -40.39
N TYR A 804 -7.61 -11.56 -39.99
CA TYR A 804 -6.35 -11.25 -40.68
C TYR A 804 -5.11 -12.05 -40.20
N LYS A 805 -4.11 -12.19 -41.08
CA LYS A 805 -2.72 -12.56 -40.75
C LYS A 805 -1.96 -11.31 -40.30
N SER A 806 -1.27 -11.36 -39.15
CA SER A 806 -0.58 -10.19 -38.58
C SER A 806 0.55 -9.71 -39.48
N LYS A 807 0.66 -8.38 -39.63
CA LYS A 807 1.85 -7.71 -40.12
C LYS A 807 2.88 -7.70 -38.98
N ASN A 808 4.15 -7.98 -39.29
CA ASN A 808 5.24 -7.94 -38.30
C ASN A 808 6.02 -6.62 -38.30
N LYS A 809 5.68 -5.67 -39.18
CA LYS A 809 6.42 -4.41 -39.34
C LYS A 809 6.12 -3.45 -38.19
N ILE A 810 7.15 -3.03 -37.45
CA ILE A 810 7.03 -2.08 -36.35
C ILE A 810 7.26 -0.66 -36.87
N ASN A 811 6.31 0.24 -36.63
CA ASN A 811 6.41 1.66 -36.96
C ASN A 811 6.31 2.52 -35.68
N SER A 812 6.71 3.79 -35.75
CA SER A 812 6.54 4.76 -34.65
C SER A 812 5.08 4.91 -34.19
N ASP A 813 4.12 4.64 -35.06
CA ASP A 813 2.68 4.64 -34.73
C ASP A 813 2.29 3.56 -33.71
N VAL A 814 3.04 2.45 -33.64
CA VAL A 814 2.80 1.35 -32.69
C VAL A 814 3.08 1.82 -31.26
N LEU A 815 4.20 2.52 -31.05
CA LEU A 815 4.56 3.11 -29.76
C LEU A 815 3.49 4.13 -29.30
N ARG A 816 3.05 4.97 -30.23
CA ARG A 816 2.03 5.98 -29.95
C ARG A 816 0.69 5.37 -29.53
N ARG A 817 0.25 4.30 -30.21
CA ARG A 817 -1.00 3.60 -29.85
C ARG A 817 -0.92 2.91 -28.50
N ALA A 818 0.21 2.27 -28.20
CA ALA A 818 0.45 1.67 -26.89
C ALA A 818 0.49 2.72 -25.77
N PHE A 819 1.11 3.87 -26.03
CA PHE A 819 1.13 4.99 -25.07
C PHE A 819 -0.28 5.58 -24.86
N LEU A 820 -1.04 5.84 -25.92
CA LEU A 820 -2.43 6.30 -25.80
C LEU A 820 -3.32 5.30 -25.07
N PHE A 821 -3.12 4.00 -25.29
CA PHE A 821 -3.79 2.95 -24.54
C PHE A 821 -3.53 3.10 -23.03
N MET A 822 -2.26 3.24 -22.63
CA MET A 822 -1.88 3.47 -21.24
C MET A 822 -2.54 4.73 -20.66
N VAL A 823 -2.44 5.86 -21.36
CA VAL A 823 -3.06 7.12 -20.94
C VAL A 823 -4.55 6.94 -20.71
N PHE A 824 -5.27 6.31 -21.64
CA PHE A 824 -6.70 6.13 -21.50
C PHE A 824 -7.08 5.18 -20.38
N ILE A 825 -6.32 4.11 -20.12
CA ILE A 825 -6.56 3.27 -18.95
C ILE A 825 -6.47 4.10 -17.66
N PHE A 826 -5.39 4.85 -17.46
CA PHE A 826 -5.22 5.65 -16.24
C PHE A 826 -6.23 6.81 -16.13
N VAL A 827 -6.56 7.48 -17.24
CA VAL A 827 -7.61 8.51 -17.25
C VAL A 827 -8.96 7.89 -16.92
N GLY A 828 -9.26 6.69 -17.42
CA GLY A 828 -10.46 5.93 -17.06
C GLY A 828 -10.53 5.59 -15.57
N PHE A 829 -9.39 5.30 -14.94
CA PHE A 829 -9.29 5.02 -13.50
C PHE A 829 -9.45 6.29 -12.65
N PHE A 830 -8.58 7.28 -12.85
CA PHE A 830 -8.48 8.47 -11.99
C PHE A 830 -9.49 9.56 -12.32
N GLY A 831 -10.00 9.61 -13.56
CA GLY A 831 -10.99 10.60 -14.00
C GLY A 831 -12.33 10.51 -13.29
N THR A 832 -12.61 9.39 -12.62
CA THR A 832 -13.84 9.16 -11.85
C THR A 832 -13.68 9.44 -10.36
N GLY A 833 -12.50 9.91 -9.93
CA GLY A 833 -12.23 10.28 -8.54
C GLY A 833 -11.57 9.23 -7.68
N ASN A 834 -10.97 8.17 -8.21
CA ASN A 834 -10.33 7.17 -7.34
C ASN A 834 -9.02 7.68 -6.71
N ILE A 835 -8.81 7.46 -5.41
CA ILE A 835 -7.47 7.48 -4.79
C ILE A 835 -6.95 6.05 -4.89
N ALA A 836 -5.68 5.85 -5.24
CA ALA A 836 -5.03 4.53 -5.24
C ALA A 836 -4.83 3.98 -3.80
N SER A 837 -5.87 4.05 -2.96
CA SER A 837 -5.92 3.57 -1.58
C SER A 837 -7.17 2.70 -1.39
N LEU A 838 -6.96 1.48 -0.89
CA LEU A 838 -7.99 0.48 -0.60
C LEU A 838 -9.03 0.92 0.44
N ASN A 839 -8.82 2.06 1.12
CA ASN A 839 -9.72 2.58 2.16
C ASN A 839 -10.75 3.59 1.63
N SER A 840 -10.80 3.87 0.32
CA SER A 840 -11.56 4.98 -0.26
C SER A 840 -12.97 4.62 -0.75
N PHE A 841 -13.58 3.53 -0.26
CA PHE A 841 -14.84 3.02 -0.81
C PHE A 841 -16.08 3.71 -0.25
N ASP A 842 -16.94 4.21 -1.14
CA ASP A 842 -18.23 4.81 -0.80
C ASP A 842 -19.37 3.80 -0.97
N PRO A 843 -20.08 3.39 0.11
CA PRO A 843 -21.26 2.54 0.02
C PRO A 843 -22.38 3.11 -0.89
N MET A 844 -22.40 4.42 -1.15
CA MET A 844 -23.34 5.03 -2.09
C MET A 844 -23.22 4.46 -3.50
N TRP A 845 -22.06 3.95 -3.94
CA TRP A 845 -21.90 3.41 -5.29
C TRP A 845 -22.72 2.15 -5.56
N VAL A 846 -23.08 1.40 -4.52
CA VAL A 846 -23.80 0.12 -4.65
C VAL A 846 -25.24 0.21 -4.15
N ARG A 847 -25.70 1.41 -3.79
CA ARG A 847 -27.03 1.66 -3.20
C ARG A 847 -28.21 1.23 -4.07
N ALA A 848 -28.01 1.19 -5.38
CA ALA A 848 -29.03 0.69 -6.31
C ALA A 848 -29.24 -0.83 -6.18
N PHE A 849 -28.20 -1.58 -5.85
CA PHE A 849 -28.20 -3.04 -5.82
C PHE A 849 -28.44 -3.61 -4.42
N MET A 850 -28.01 -2.90 -3.37
CA MET A 850 -28.08 -3.37 -2.00
C MET A 850 -28.08 -2.24 -0.99
N THR A 851 -28.79 -2.50 0.11
CA THR A 851 -28.96 -1.60 1.25
C THR A 851 -28.31 -2.14 2.52
N VAL A 852 -28.20 -3.46 2.63
CA VAL A 852 -27.49 -4.16 3.71
C VAL A 852 -26.02 -4.32 3.35
N PHE A 853 -25.14 -4.00 4.30
CA PHE A 853 -23.70 -4.15 4.15
C PHE A 853 -23.32 -5.61 3.83
N SER A 854 -22.70 -5.82 2.66
CA SER A 854 -22.24 -7.14 2.20
C SER A 854 -20.86 -7.00 1.57
N PRO A 855 -19.77 -7.15 2.34
CA PRO A 855 -18.41 -6.81 1.91
C PRO A 855 -18.03 -7.37 0.55
N PHE A 856 -18.23 -8.67 0.33
CA PHE A 856 -17.81 -9.34 -0.90
C PHE A 856 -18.64 -8.92 -2.13
N LYS A 857 -19.96 -8.76 -1.98
CA LYS A 857 -20.82 -8.36 -3.10
C LYS A 857 -20.61 -6.88 -3.44
N MET A 858 -20.48 -6.03 -2.43
CA MET A 858 -20.17 -4.61 -2.61
C MET A 858 -18.81 -4.44 -3.30
N MET A 859 -17.78 -5.13 -2.80
CA MET A 859 -16.45 -5.13 -3.42
C MET A 859 -16.52 -5.59 -4.88
N GLY A 860 -17.25 -6.66 -5.19
CA GLY A 860 -17.41 -7.14 -6.57
C GLY A 860 -18.02 -6.11 -7.52
N LEU A 861 -19.08 -5.40 -7.09
CA LEU A 861 -19.71 -4.34 -7.90
C LEU A 861 -18.80 -3.13 -8.07
N ILE A 862 -18.06 -2.76 -7.03
CA ILE A 862 -17.11 -1.64 -7.06
C ILE A 862 -15.93 -1.97 -7.98
N LEU A 863 -15.38 -3.18 -7.89
CA LEU A 863 -14.34 -3.66 -8.81
C LEU A 863 -14.84 -3.65 -10.25
N LEU A 864 -16.07 -4.09 -10.50
CA LEU A 864 -16.66 -4.03 -11.83
C LEU A 864 -16.82 -2.59 -12.33
N LYS A 865 -17.24 -1.63 -11.48
CA LYS A 865 -17.29 -0.20 -11.81
C LYS A 865 -15.95 0.30 -12.34
N PHE A 866 -14.85 -0.07 -11.69
CA PHE A 866 -13.49 0.31 -12.13
C PHE A 866 -13.05 -0.43 -13.39
N MET A 867 -13.47 -1.68 -13.58
CA MET A 867 -13.14 -2.46 -14.77
C MET A 867 -13.87 -1.97 -16.03
N VAL A 868 -15.04 -1.33 -15.93
CA VAL A 868 -15.83 -0.93 -17.12
C VAL A 868 -15.08 0.03 -18.07
N PRO A 869 -14.49 1.15 -17.61
CA PRO A 869 -13.65 1.99 -18.47
C PRO A 869 -12.49 1.22 -19.10
N PHE A 870 -11.90 0.25 -18.38
CA PHE A 870 -10.81 -0.56 -18.89
C PHE A 870 -11.28 -1.52 -19.98
N ILE A 871 -12.44 -2.17 -19.78
CA ILE A 871 -13.08 -3.03 -20.80
C ILE A 871 -13.33 -2.22 -22.07
N PHE A 872 -13.83 -0.98 -21.97
CA PHE A 872 -14.06 -0.12 -23.14
C PHE A 872 -12.77 0.18 -23.90
N THR A 873 -11.71 0.57 -23.18
CA THR A 873 -10.40 0.87 -23.76
C THR A 873 -9.73 -0.36 -24.35
N CYS A 874 -9.80 -1.53 -23.69
CA CYS A 874 -9.32 -2.79 -24.23
C CYS A 874 -10.07 -3.21 -25.51
N CYS A 875 -11.40 -3.03 -25.57
CA CYS A 875 -12.19 -3.33 -26.77
C CYS A 875 -11.79 -2.44 -27.96
N ILE A 876 -11.57 -1.15 -27.72
CA ILE A 876 -11.14 -0.19 -28.75
C ILE A 876 -9.71 -0.47 -29.19
N PHE A 877 -8.81 -0.75 -28.26
CA PHE A 877 -7.43 -1.10 -28.57
C PHE A 877 -7.36 -2.38 -29.41
N ARG A 878 -8.17 -3.39 -29.05
CA ARG A 878 -8.34 -4.60 -29.87
C ARG A 878 -8.88 -4.28 -31.25
N ALA A 879 -9.85 -3.37 -31.38
CA ALA A 879 -10.38 -2.95 -32.67
C ALA A 879 -9.31 -2.28 -33.54
N ILE A 880 -8.50 -1.38 -32.96
CA ILE A 880 -7.37 -0.73 -33.65
C ILE A 880 -6.36 -1.78 -34.13
N ASN A 881 -5.97 -2.70 -33.26
CA ASN A 881 -5.06 -3.80 -33.61
C ASN A 881 -5.66 -4.67 -34.73
N SER A 882 -6.97 -4.89 -34.70
CA SER A 882 -7.68 -5.68 -35.71
C SER A 882 -7.74 -5.00 -37.08
N VAL A 883 -7.94 -3.69 -37.11
CA VAL A 883 -7.93 -2.91 -38.36
C VAL A 883 -6.51 -2.78 -38.91
N GLY A 884 -5.53 -2.50 -38.04
CA GLY A 884 -4.13 -2.32 -38.42
C GLY A 884 -3.39 -3.58 -38.82
N ARG A 885 -3.96 -4.73 -38.46
CA ARG A 885 -3.36 -6.05 -38.57
C ARG A 885 -2.09 -6.20 -37.72
N GLU A 886 -2.07 -5.57 -36.55
CA GLU A 886 -0.88 -5.51 -35.69
C GLU A 886 -0.65 -6.82 -34.94
N ASN A 887 0.62 -7.09 -34.59
CA ASN A 887 0.99 -8.22 -33.74
C ASN A 887 0.70 -7.87 -32.27
N ILE A 888 -0.28 -8.58 -31.69
CA ILE A 888 -0.75 -8.38 -30.31
C ILE A 888 0.39 -8.52 -29.29
N MET A 889 1.31 -9.47 -29.50
CA MET A 889 2.43 -9.66 -28.57
C MET A 889 3.37 -8.48 -28.54
N ASN A 890 3.69 -7.89 -29.71
CA ASN A 890 4.56 -6.71 -29.77
C ASN A 890 3.92 -5.51 -29.07
N MET A 891 2.60 -5.34 -29.24
CA MET A 891 1.83 -4.31 -28.54
C MET A 891 1.89 -4.49 -27.02
N PHE A 892 1.69 -5.71 -26.53
CA PHE A 892 1.80 -6.00 -25.10
C PHE A 892 3.20 -5.79 -24.54
N CYS A 893 4.25 -6.19 -25.27
CA CYS A 893 5.62 -5.94 -24.85
C CYS A 893 5.91 -4.42 -24.76
N ILE A 894 5.37 -3.60 -25.65
CA ILE A 894 5.52 -2.14 -25.59
C ILE A 894 4.77 -1.55 -24.39
N ILE A 895 3.53 -2.00 -24.15
CA ILE A 895 2.76 -1.59 -22.97
C ILE A 895 3.51 -1.98 -21.69
N LEU A 896 4.07 -3.19 -21.66
CA LEU A 896 4.91 -3.67 -20.57
C LEU A 896 6.13 -2.78 -20.37
N ILE A 897 6.85 -2.37 -21.43
CA ILE A 897 7.98 -1.44 -21.32
C ILE A 897 7.57 -0.12 -20.66
N PHE A 898 6.44 0.48 -21.06
CA PHE A 898 5.96 1.71 -20.42
C PHE A 898 5.56 1.50 -18.96
N SER A 899 4.94 0.37 -18.64
CA SER A 899 4.59 0.00 -17.27
C SER A 899 5.84 -0.23 -16.42
N ASP A 900 6.84 -0.93 -16.94
CA ASP A 900 8.10 -1.24 -16.26
C ASP A 900 8.89 0.04 -15.97
N LEU A 901 8.86 1.03 -16.88
CA LEU A 901 9.44 2.34 -16.62
C LEU A 901 8.76 3.06 -15.44
N MET A 902 7.43 2.96 -15.32
CA MET A 902 6.70 3.50 -14.17
C MET A 902 7.01 2.73 -12.89
N VAL A 903 7.05 1.39 -12.94
CA VAL A 903 7.42 0.53 -11.81
C VAL A 903 8.81 0.89 -11.27
N LEU A 904 9.78 1.11 -12.17
CA LEU A 904 11.12 1.54 -11.79
C LEU A 904 11.08 2.88 -11.05
N GLN A 905 10.27 3.85 -11.47
CA GLN A 905 10.11 5.11 -10.72
C GLN A 905 9.46 4.87 -9.35
N PHE A 906 8.37 4.10 -9.29
CA PHE A 906 7.69 3.80 -8.03
C PHE A 906 8.57 3.07 -7.03
N LEU A 907 9.51 2.22 -7.49
CA LEU A 907 10.50 1.59 -6.64
C LEU A 907 11.29 2.62 -5.81
N TYR A 908 11.68 3.74 -6.42
CA TYR A 908 12.42 4.83 -5.73
C TYR A 908 11.51 5.78 -4.92
N LEU A 909 10.19 5.73 -5.13
CA LEU A 909 9.21 6.60 -4.45
C LEU A 909 8.59 5.95 -3.21
N ILE A 910 8.97 4.72 -2.88
CA ILE A 910 8.54 4.04 -1.64
C ILE A 910 9.16 4.75 -0.43
N THR A 911 8.33 5.01 0.58
CA THR A 911 8.77 5.50 1.89
C THR A 911 8.52 4.47 2.98
N ASN A 912 9.47 4.34 3.90
CA ASN A 912 9.39 3.53 5.12
C ASN A 912 9.37 4.39 6.40
N VAL A 913 9.23 5.71 6.23
CA VAL A 913 9.12 6.70 7.32
C VAL A 913 7.90 7.58 7.05
N GLY A 914 7.22 8.03 8.10
CA GLY A 914 6.01 8.87 8.02
C GLY A 914 4.77 8.13 8.52
N SER A 915 3.58 8.58 8.10
CA SER A 915 2.33 7.95 8.53
C SER A 915 2.11 6.58 7.92
N TRP A 916 1.31 5.73 8.59
CA TRP A 916 0.84 4.49 8.00
C TRP A 916 0.11 4.72 6.68
N LEU A 917 -0.58 5.85 6.55
CA LEU A 917 -1.22 6.23 5.29
C LEU A 917 -0.18 6.51 4.21
N ASP A 918 0.90 7.23 4.50
CA ASP A 918 1.96 7.56 3.53
C ASP A 918 2.75 6.31 3.13
N ILE A 919 3.19 5.52 4.11
CA ILE A 919 3.91 4.26 3.91
C ILE A 919 3.02 3.30 3.12
N GLY A 920 1.78 3.09 3.58
CA GLY A 920 0.80 2.21 2.94
C GLY A 920 0.42 2.67 1.53
N SER A 921 0.26 3.97 1.31
CA SER A 921 -0.07 4.53 -0.02
C SER A 921 1.09 4.39 -0.99
N SER A 922 2.33 4.70 -0.56
CA SER A 922 3.51 4.57 -1.42
C SER A 922 3.74 3.12 -1.85
N LEU A 923 3.60 2.17 -0.93
CA LEU A 923 3.67 0.74 -1.23
C LEU A 923 2.49 0.30 -2.11
N SER A 924 1.27 0.79 -1.85
CA SER A 924 0.10 0.47 -2.68
C SER A 924 0.28 0.94 -4.11
N HIS A 925 0.85 2.13 -4.34
CA HIS A 925 1.15 2.63 -5.69
C HIS A 925 2.10 1.69 -6.44
N PHE A 926 3.18 1.24 -5.78
CA PHE A 926 4.12 0.28 -6.34
C PHE A 926 3.43 -1.06 -6.67
N ILE A 927 2.69 -1.65 -5.72
CA ILE A 927 2.01 -2.95 -5.91
C ILE A 927 0.95 -2.88 -7.02
N ILE A 928 0.19 -1.78 -7.09
CA ILE A 928 -0.80 -1.56 -8.16
C ILE A 928 -0.11 -1.58 -9.51
N MET A 929 1.04 -0.90 -9.65
CA MET A 929 1.77 -0.85 -10.91
C MET A 929 2.44 -2.17 -11.29
N GLU A 930 2.98 -2.92 -10.32
CA GLU A 930 3.47 -4.30 -10.54
C GLU A 930 2.35 -5.23 -11.02
N GLY A 931 1.16 -5.16 -10.39
CA GLY A 931 -0.01 -5.97 -10.75
C GLY A 931 -0.71 -5.51 -12.03
N PHE A 932 -0.46 -4.30 -12.49
CA PHE A 932 -1.20 -3.64 -13.56
C PHE A 932 -1.17 -4.42 -14.89
N VAL A 933 0.01 -4.95 -15.26
CA VAL A 933 0.18 -5.73 -16.49
C VAL A 933 -0.66 -7.00 -16.46
N THR A 934 -0.67 -7.70 -15.34
CA THR A 934 -1.46 -8.92 -15.15
C THR A 934 -2.96 -8.62 -15.27
N ILE A 935 -3.41 -7.52 -14.66
CA ILE A 935 -4.79 -7.05 -14.76
C ILE A 935 -5.15 -6.72 -16.21
N LEU A 936 -4.27 -6.02 -16.94
CA LEU A 936 -4.48 -5.70 -18.35
C LEU A 936 -4.58 -6.95 -19.24
N LEU A 937 -3.78 -7.98 -19.00
CA LEU A 937 -3.85 -9.25 -19.73
C LEU A 937 -5.19 -9.94 -19.54
N VAL A 938 -5.68 -10.00 -18.29
CA VAL A 938 -7.01 -10.55 -17.97
C VAL A 938 -8.11 -9.75 -18.66
N LEU A 939 -8.06 -8.41 -18.57
CA LEU A 939 -9.05 -7.52 -19.18
C LEU A 939 -9.05 -7.59 -20.70
N TYR A 940 -7.89 -7.74 -21.33
CA TYR A 940 -7.81 -7.97 -22.77
C TYR A 940 -8.37 -9.35 -23.16
N GLY A 941 -8.19 -10.38 -22.32
CA GLY A 941 -8.85 -11.67 -22.46
C GLY A 941 -10.38 -11.57 -22.39
N ILE A 942 -10.91 -10.79 -21.45
CA ILE A 942 -12.34 -10.47 -21.36
C ILE A 942 -12.80 -9.71 -22.61
N ALA A 943 -12.07 -8.70 -23.04
CA ALA A 943 -12.36 -7.97 -24.28
C ALA A 943 -12.31 -8.88 -25.51
N HIS A 944 -11.44 -9.90 -25.53
CA HIS A 944 -11.45 -10.94 -26.55
C HIS A 944 -12.78 -11.68 -26.54
N LEU A 945 -13.15 -12.27 -25.41
CA LEU A 945 -14.39 -13.03 -25.25
C LEU A 945 -15.63 -12.21 -25.66
N LEU A 946 -15.74 -10.97 -25.16
CA LEU A 946 -16.87 -10.09 -25.45
C LEU A 946 -16.98 -9.74 -26.94
N THR A 947 -15.87 -9.70 -27.67
CA THR A 947 -15.88 -9.26 -29.08
C THR A 947 -16.00 -10.41 -30.09
N THR A 948 -15.65 -11.63 -29.72
CA THR A 948 -15.63 -12.79 -30.64
C THR A 948 -16.79 -13.76 -30.47
N VAL A 949 -17.31 -13.95 -29.25
CA VAL A 949 -18.41 -14.89 -29.00
C VAL A 949 -19.64 -14.50 -29.82
N ARG A 950 -20.29 -15.50 -30.44
CA ARG A 950 -21.50 -15.35 -31.25
C ARG A 950 -22.47 -16.50 -30.96
N TYR A 951 -23.75 -16.19 -30.87
CA TYR A 951 -24.86 -17.15 -30.79
C TYR A 951 -25.68 -17.14 -32.07
#